data_AF-A0AAW0DCE5-F1
#
_entry.id   AF-A0AAW0DCE5-F1
#
_cell.length_a   1.000
_cell.length_b   1.000
_cell.length_c   1.000
_cell.angle_alpha   90.00
_cell.angle_beta   90.00
_cell.angle_gamma   90.00
#
_symmetry.space_group_name_H-M   'P 1'
#
loop_
_entity.id
_entity.type
_entity.pdbx_description
1 polymer ?
#
loop_
_entity_poly.entity_id
_entity_poly.type
_entity_poly.pdbx_seq_one_letter_code
_entity_poly.pdbx_strand_id
1 'polypeptide(L)'
;MTAQFSIPLEYKDQLKVAGNVDERTNEEILQTLAHHAPVTSEKNLWAFWDSGLSNMPAWCKRNVLDWVRICGPGWTIRVLDNVPESPNYTLKYVSRELLPDAFVERKMDGQYVGPHSADFLRGALLYEHGGVYMDVGCILIRDMDRICWNEIADPDSPIHVVVPLMYGQTIANHFVASRKSDPFIKRWHDLFIHLWKGHTNHHGLIENPLVAFGANHSFDTSRASNFDWDFKVDAKTVMEYISQVLCWIRLTMLEDAGDGFSCADYWQKHILCFDVLQESWGAESVVGFASGGQGMFDPLSLKIDSDKNTEGYKRAEKMIWRMLTGSSIQKITHGKGLTVKPALGAIWDLKENEGKDCEPGTFAELLRYGTAHFRQTREHIARLESKPAPQTMKKVLENAQCSTLIRVATADSPDSQIYVVTLVRQLEGGLTRPSAICKHMHACSRSRTPSRCLHPHMPVVQIATAPASEAFVSDPGSFLVSTGGLSTVDGYKGSFYGLQVEDKKTGYFISVWESLEHRQRLVGDPAYAEIMGKLKGAMVDPTAMKRDHINVSSDFNPAFSAPAVEYGVLTLKPGQSADKLASLGEELVKMLDAVTGVHAPTLWGQSIEDGNKFLLIVGWDSLEAHQAAVSGGSFSGIISQLTEIADLSVKHAHMKKNA
;
A
#
# COMPACT_ATOMS: atom_id res chain seq x y z
N MET A 1 11.55 34.83 -27.39
CA MET A 1 12.57 33.79 -27.65
C MET A 1 12.63 32.93 -26.41
N THR A 2 12.29 31.64 -26.51
CA THR A 2 12.45 30.67 -25.42
C THR A 2 13.93 30.59 -25.06
N ALA A 3 14.27 30.58 -23.77
CA ALA A 3 15.66 30.45 -23.36
C ALA A 3 16.23 29.11 -23.87
N GLN A 4 17.34 29.16 -24.59
CA GLN A 4 18.03 27.95 -25.07
C GLN A 4 18.95 27.45 -23.95
N PHE A 5 18.52 26.43 -23.21
CA PHE A 5 19.34 25.83 -22.16
C PHE A 5 20.34 24.82 -22.75
N SER A 6 21.53 24.77 -22.16
CA SER A 6 22.57 23.80 -22.54
C SER A 6 22.73 22.74 -21.45
N ILE A 7 23.16 21.53 -21.84
CA ILE A 7 23.47 20.46 -20.89
C ILE A 7 24.79 20.79 -20.18
N PRO A 8 24.80 20.94 -18.83
CA PRO A 8 26.01 21.17 -18.05
C PRO A 8 27.05 20.06 -18.27
N LEU A 9 28.33 20.41 -18.14
CA LEU A 9 29.44 19.49 -18.37
C LEU A 9 29.30 18.19 -17.56
N GLU A 10 28.83 18.29 -16.32
CA GLU A 10 28.61 17.18 -15.39
C GLU A 10 27.53 16.17 -15.84
N TYR A 11 26.61 16.55 -16.73
CA TYR A 11 25.53 15.68 -17.23
C TYR A 11 25.68 15.28 -18.71
N LYS A 12 26.77 15.68 -19.37
CA LYS A 12 26.95 15.41 -20.82
C LYS A 12 26.98 13.92 -21.19
N ASP A 13 27.38 13.05 -20.26
CA ASP A 13 27.39 11.60 -20.50
C ASP A 13 26.00 10.95 -20.24
N GLN A 14 25.11 11.67 -19.55
CA GLN A 14 23.77 11.19 -19.16
C GLN A 14 22.67 11.70 -20.08
N LEU A 15 22.91 12.82 -20.78
CA LEU A 15 21.95 13.50 -21.64
C LEU A 15 22.57 13.83 -23.00
N LYS A 16 21.75 13.78 -24.03
CA LYS A 16 22.05 14.35 -25.35
C LYS A 16 20.93 15.27 -25.80
N VAL A 17 21.23 16.21 -26.68
CA VAL A 17 20.20 17.05 -27.31
C VAL A 17 19.30 16.15 -28.18
N ALA A 18 17.99 16.30 -28.04
CA ALA A 18 17.01 15.60 -28.87
C ALA A 18 17.08 16.13 -30.31
N GLY A 19 17.08 15.22 -31.30
CA GLY A 19 17.36 15.57 -32.69
C GLY A 19 16.21 16.26 -33.43
N ASN A 20 14.95 15.94 -33.11
CA ASN A 20 13.76 16.52 -33.72
C ASN A 20 12.77 16.88 -32.62
N VAL A 21 12.36 18.14 -32.58
CA VAL A 21 11.29 18.62 -31.70
C VAL A 21 10.13 19.02 -32.60
N ASP A 22 8.93 18.56 -32.28
CA ASP A 22 7.71 18.98 -32.97
C ASP A 22 7.62 20.51 -32.99
N GLU A 23 7.58 21.10 -34.18
CA GLU A 23 7.62 22.56 -34.39
C GLU A 23 6.24 23.22 -34.30
N ARG A 24 5.15 22.44 -34.22
CA ARG A 24 3.79 22.98 -34.09
C ARG A 24 3.69 23.83 -32.84
N THR A 25 2.97 24.94 -32.93
CA THR A 25 2.60 25.78 -31.79
C THR A 25 1.73 25.01 -30.80
N ASN A 26 1.67 25.49 -29.55
CA ASN A 26 0.78 24.90 -28.55
C ASN A 26 -0.69 24.94 -29.00
N GLU A 27 -1.10 25.99 -29.72
CA GLU A 27 -2.46 26.15 -30.22
C GLU A 27 -2.80 25.10 -31.28
N GLU A 28 -1.88 24.82 -32.22
CA GLU A 28 -2.08 23.78 -33.25
C GLU A 28 -2.19 22.38 -32.64
N ILE A 29 -1.39 22.09 -31.61
CA ILE A 29 -1.49 20.81 -30.90
C ILE A 29 -2.80 20.73 -30.11
N LEU A 30 -3.20 21.80 -29.39
CA LEU A 30 -4.48 21.84 -28.68
C LEU A 30 -5.66 21.62 -29.64
N GLN A 31 -5.64 22.27 -30.80
CA GLN A 31 -6.65 22.06 -31.85
C GLN A 31 -6.66 20.60 -32.29
N THR A 32 -5.50 19.97 -32.50
CA THR A 32 -5.43 18.54 -32.85
C THR A 32 -6.07 17.66 -31.76
N LEU A 33 -5.72 17.90 -30.50
CA LEU A 33 -6.25 17.15 -29.35
C LEU A 33 -7.76 17.33 -29.14
N ALA A 34 -8.31 18.48 -29.55
CA ALA A 34 -9.74 18.78 -29.42
C ALA A 34 -10.62 18.03 -30.44
N HIS A 35 -10.04 17.46 -31.51
CA HIS A 35 -10.79 16.71 -32.51
C HIS A 35 -10.84 15.22 -32.16
N HIS A 36 -11.97 14.59 -32.48
CA HIS A 36 -12.09 13.13 -32.40
C HIS A 36 -11.15 12.47 -33.41
N ALA A 37 -10.34 11.51 -32.94
CA ALA A 37 -9.50 10.68 -33.78
C ALA A 37 -9.94 9.21 -33.68
N PRO A 38 -10.15 8.47 -34.79
CA PRO A 38 -10.43 7.04 -34.70
C PRO A 38 -9.26 6.27 -34.07
N VAL A 39 -9.55 5.14 -33.42
CA VAL A 39 -8.51 4.24 -32.90
C VAL A 39 -8.08 3.28 -34.01
N THR A 40 -6.85 3.43 -34.50
CA THR A 40 -6.31 2.66 -35.64
C THR A 40 -5.09 1.81 -35.29
N SER A 41 -4.54 1.97 -34.09
CA SER A 41 -3.42 1.20 -33.56
C SER A 41 -3.53 1.12 -32.04
N GLU A 42 -2.67 0.32 -31.38
CA GLU A 42 -2.59 0.25 -29.92
C GLU A 42 -1.66 1.31 -29.31
N LYS A 43 -0.93 2.11 -30.12
CA LYS A 43 -0.11 3.24 -29.63
C LYS A 43 -0.98 4.45 -29.27
N ASN A 44 -1.76 4.29 -28.21
CA ASN A 44 -2.60 5.35 -27.65
C ASN A 44 -2.07 5.74 -26.27
N LEU A 45 -1.99 7.05 -25.99
CA LEU A 45 -1.81 7.57 -24.64
C LEU A 45 -3.13 8.20 -24.18
N TRP A 46 -3.82 7.50 -23.29
CA TRP A 46 -5.11 7.86 -22.74
C TRP A 46 -4.97 8.70 -21.48
N ALA A 47 -5.78 9.74 -21.37
CA ALA A 47 -5.96 10.55 -20.18
C ALA A 47 -7.40 11.03 -20.08
N PHE A 48 -7.77 11.56 -18.92
CA PHE A 48 -9.13 12.02 -18.67
C PHE A 48 -9.14 13.35 -17.92
N TRP A 49 -10.07 14.22 -18.31
CA TRP A 49 -10.47 15.39 -17.54
C TRP A 49 -12.00 15.54 -17.64
N ASP A 50 -12.69 15.43 -16.50
CA ASP A 50 -14.16 15.29 -16.42
C ASP A 50 -14.93 16.37 -17.19
N SER A 51 -14.42 17.59 -17.13
CA SER A 51 -14.99 18.80 -17.72
C SER A 51 -14.43 19.14 -19.11
N GLY A 52 -13.57 18.29 -19.69
CA GLY A 52 -13.03 18.47 -21.03
C GLY A 52 -11.69 19.20 -21.12
N LEU A 53 -11.01 19.02 -22.26
CA LEU A 53 -9.66 19.55 -22.54
C LEU A 53 -9.51 21.05 -22.26
N SER A 54 -10.54 21.86 -22.60
CA SER A 54 -10.51 23.31 -22.43
C SER A 54 -10.64 23.77 -20.97
N ASN A 55 -11.20 22.94 -20.08
CA ASN A 55 -11.41 23.26 -18.66
C ASN A 55 -10.30 22.74 -17.75
N MET A 56 -9.33 22.02 -18.31
CA MET A 56 -8.16 21.53 -17.59
C MET A 56 -7.24 22.68 -17.13
N PRO A 57 -6.63 22.61 -15.93
CA PRO A 57 -5.63 23.57 -15.47
C PRO A 57 -4.53 23.80 -16.51
N ALA A 58 -4.05 25.03 -16.62
CA ALA A 58 -3.09 25.42 -17.65
C ALA A 58 -1.79 24.60 -17.58
N TRP A 59 -1.34 24.24 -16.38
CA TRP A 59 -0.14 23.43 -16.17
C TRP A 59 -0.34 21.96 -16.62
N CYS A 60 -1.53 21.39 -16.42
CA CYS A 60 -1.91 20.07 -16.94
C CYS A 60 -2.02 20.08 -18.46
N LYS A 61 -2.59 21.13 -19.07
CA LYS A 61 -2.60 21.29 -20.53
C LYS A 61 -1.18 21.28 -21.10
N ARG A 62 -0.26 22.02 -20.48
CA ARG A 62 1.17 22.00 -20.86
C ARG A 62 1.77 20.61 -20.79
N ASN A 63 1.48 19.83 -19.74
CA ASN A 63 1.92 18.43 -19.66
C ASN A 63 1.48 17.64 -20.90
N VAL A 64 0.19 17.65 -21.24
CA VAL A 64 -0.34 16.90 -22.39
C VAL A 64 0.27 17.37 -23.71
N LEU A 65 0.51 18.68 -23.86
CA LEU A 65 1.20 19.23 -25.04
C LEU A 65 2.63 18.70 -25.13
N ASP A 66 3.36 18.67 -24.03
CA ASP A 66 4.70 18.09 -23.96
C ASP A 66 4.68 16.60 -24.34
N TRP A 67 3.65 15.85 -23.94
CA TRP A 67 3.52 14.43 -24.31
C TRP A 67 3.44 14.24 -25.83
N VAL A 68 2.70 15.10 -26.54
CA VAL A 68 2.63 15.06 -28.01
C VAL A 68 4.02 15.24 -28.62
N ARG A 69 4.81 16.18 -28.09
CA ARG A 69 6.17 16.45 -28.58
C ARG A 69 7.13 15.29 -28.29
N ILE A 70 7.05 14.74 -27.08
CA ILE A 70 7.97 13.71 -26.57
C ILE A 70 7.70 12.35 -27.21
N CYS A 71 6.44 11.95 -27.33
CA CYS A 71 6.07 10.67 -27.93
C CYS A 71 6.11 10.71 -29.47
N GLY A 72 5.95 11.89 -30.07
CA GLY A 72 5.98 12.09 -31.51
C GLY A 72 4.79 11.49 -32.25
N PRO A 73 4.80 11.54 -33.60
CA PRO A 73 3.64 11.21 -34.43
C PRO A 73 3.26 9.72 -34.45
N GLY A 74 4.10 8.84 -33.89
CA GLY A 74 3.80 7.42 -33.76
C GLY A 74 2.77 7.10 -32.67
N TRP A 75 2.45 8.08 -31.81
CA TRP A 75 1.51 7.94 -30.71
C TRP A 75 0.31 8.87 -30.89
N THR A 76 -0.88 8.36 -30.61
CA THR A 76 -2.10 9.19 -30.53
C THR A 76 -2.40 9.52 -29.09
N ILE A 77 -2.27 10.80 -28.73
CA ILE A 77 -2.57 11.30 -27.38
C ILE A 77 -4.05 11.69 -27.31
N ARG A 78 -4.76 11.24 -26.28
CA ARG A 78 -6.22 11.34 -26.17
C ARG A 78 -6.61 11.79 -24.78
N VAL A 79 -7.25 12.96 -24.68
CA VAL A 79 -7.82 13.46 -23.44
C VAL A 79 -9.34 13.32 -23.53
N LEU A 80 -9.88 12.30 -22.87
CA LEU A 80 -11.30 12.01 -22.83
C LEU A 80 -12.00 12.84 -21.73
N ASP A 81 -13.32 12.92 -21.83
CA ASP A 81 -14.17 13.63 -20.89
C ASP A 81 -15.55 12.97 -20.74
N ASN A 82 -16.37 13.49 -19.82
CA ASN A 82 -17.75 13.04 -19.61
C ASN A 82 -18.77 14.12 -20.07
N VAL A 83 -18.43 14.86 -21.13
CA VAL A 83 -19.28 15.89 -21.76
C VAL A 83 -19.89 15.33 -23.05
N PRO A 84 -21.21 15.01 -23.11
CA PRO A 84 -21.81 14.28 -24.24
C PRO A 84 -21.56 14.87 -25.63
N GLU A 85 -21.50 16.20 -25.71
CA GLU A 85 -21.33 16.98 -26.93
C GLU A 85 -19.86 17.05 -27.35
N SER A 86 -18.93 16.67 -26.48
CA SER A 86 -17.49 16.72 -26.75
C SER A 86 -17.12 15.73 -27.87
N PRO A 87 -16.23 16.12 -28.79
CA PRO A 87 -15.58 15.19 -29.71
C PRO A 87 -14.90 14.02 -28.98
N ASN A 88 -14.39 14.26 -27.77
CA ASN A 88 -13.68 13.28 -26.95
C ASN A 88 -14.53 12.68 -25.82
N TYR A 89 -15.86 12.74 -25.96
CA TYR A 89 -16.77 12.08 -25.04
C TYR A 89 -16.43 10.59 -24.87
N THR A 90 -16.26 10.15 -23.63
CA THR A 90 -15.79 8.81 -23.27
C THR A 90 -16.56 7.68 -23.97
N LEU A 91 -17.88 7.77 -24.08
CA LEU A 91 -18.70 6.70 -24.67
C LEU A 91 -18.57 6.58 -26.21
N LYS A 92 -17.75 7.42 -26.85
CA LYS A 92 -17.32 7.21 -28.24
C LYS A 92 -16.20 6.18 -28.37
N TYR A 93 -15.50 5.89 -27.27
CA TYR A 93 -14.35 5.00 -27.23
C TYR A 93 -14.60 3.74 -26.41
N VAL A 94 -15.47 3.79 -25.39
CA VAL A 94 -15.73 2.67 -24.48
C VAL A 94 -17.23 2.40 -24.42
N SER A 95 -17.61 1.13 -24.45
CA SER A 95 -19.01 0.73 -24.29
C SER A 95 -19.53 1.06 -22.90
N ARG A 96 -20.78 1.50 -22.81
CA ARG A 96 -21.44 1.86 -21.54
C ARG A 96 -21.50 0.71 -20.55
N GLU A 97 -21.54 -0.53 -21.01
CA GLU A 97 -21.58 -1.75 -20.21
C GLU A 97 -20.27 -2.00 -19.45
N LEU A 98 -19.17 -1.36 -19.86
CA LEU A 98 -17.87 -1.44 -19.18
C LEU A 98 -17.73 -0.40 -18.06
N LEU A 99 -18.73 0.44 -17.81
CA LEU A 99 -18.62 1.57 -16.87
C LEU A 99 -19.75 1.52 -15.83
N PRO A 100 -19.56 2.07 -14.62
CA PRO A 100 -20.63 2.11 -13.63
C PRO A 100 -21.77 3.02 -14.09
N ASP A 101 -23.01 2.65 -13.76
CA ASP A 101 -24.19 3.48 -14.04
C ASP A 101 -24.03 4.90 -13.47
N ALA A 102 -23.41 5.02 -12.29
CA ALA A 102 -23.15 6.32 -11.67
C ALA A 102 -22.30 7.25 -12.57
N PHE A 103 -21.34 6.71 -13.31
CA PHE A 103 -20.53 7.47 -14.26
C PHE A 103 -21.31 7.80 -15.53
N VAL A 104 -21.95 6.78 -16.13
CA VAL A 104 -22.69 6.89 -17.41
C VAL A 104 -23.86 7.86 -17.29
N GLU A 105 -24.57 7.81 -16.17
CA GLU A 105 -25.73 8.64 -15.87
C GLU A 105 -25.35 9.97 -15.18
N ARG A 106 -24.06 10.24 -14.98
CA ARG A 106 -23.53 11.45 -14.31
C ARG A 106 -24.14 11.68 -12.92
N LYS A 107 -24.28 10.60 -12.15
CA LYS A 107 -24.81 10.58 -10.77
C LYS A 107 -23.73 10.51 -9.70
N MET A 108 -22.45 10.46 -10.07
CA MET A 108 -21.36 10.48 -9.08
C MET A 108 -21.38 11.76 -8.25
N ASP A 109 -20.96 11.65 -6.99
CA ASP A 109 -20.90 12.78 -6.06
C ASP A 109 -19.59 12.80 -5.24
N GLY A 110 -19.42 13.84 -4.43
CA GLY A 110 -18.25 14.05 -3.58
C GLY A 110 -17.08 14.76 -4.28
N GLN A 111 -15.99 14.96 -3.53
CA GLN A 111 -14.83 15.74 -4.01
C GLN A 111 -13.92 14.98 -4.99
N TYR A 112 -14.15 13.68 -5.20
CA TYR A 112 -13.29 12.78 -5.97
C TYR A 112 -13.92 12.27 -7.27
N VAL A 113 -15.00 12.91 -7.74
CA VAL A 113 -15.67 12.55 -9.01
C VAL A 113 -14.67 12.45 -10.17
N GLY A 114 -13.81 13.46 -10.36
CA GLY A 114 -12.80 13.46 -11.42
C GLY A 114 -11.80 12.30 -11.32
N PRO A 115 -11.07 12.14 -10.21
CA PRO A 115 -10.15 11.01 -10.02
C PRO A 115 -10.79 9.63 -10.18
N HIS A 116 -11.94 9.37 -9.58
CA HIS A 116 -12.62 8.07 -9.69
C HIS A 116 -13.17 7.82 -11.09
N SER A 117 -13.65 8.87 -11.76
CA SER A 117 -14.01 8.79 -13.18
C SER A 117 -12.82 8.36 -14.04
N ALA A 118 -11.64 8.94 -13.82
CA ALA A 118 -10.42 8.54 -14.51
C ALA A 118 -10.09 7.06 -14.25
N ASP A 119 -10.25 6.60 -13.01
CA ASP A 119 -10.00 5.22 -12.62
C ASP A 119 -10.90 4.20 -13.36
N PHE A 120 -12.17 4.53 -13.63
CA PHE A 120 -13.05 3.65 -14.42
C PHE A 120 -12.57 3.46 -15.85
N LEU A 121 -11.93 4.48 -16.43
CA LEU A 121 -11.53 4.41 -17.84
C LEU A 121 -10.23 3.66 -18.04
N ARG A 122 -9.40 3.56 -16.99
CA ARG A 122 -8.05 2.99 -17.09
C ARG A 122 -8.07 1.55 -17.56
N GLY A 123 -8.80 0.69 -16.85
CA GLY A 123 -8.96 -0.71 -17.24
C GLY A 123 -9.72 -0.86 -18.56
N ALA A 124 -10.80 -0.10 -18.75
CA ALA A 124 -11.67 -0.21 -19.92
C ALA A 124 -10.95 0.13 -21.24
N LEU A 125 -10.24 1.26 -21.29
CA LEU A 125 -9.53 1.72 -22.49
C LEU A 125 -8.35 0.80 -22.82
N LEU A 126 -7.60 0.36 -21.81
CA LEU A 126 -6.48 -0.55 -22.00
C LEU A 126 -6.97 -1.92 -22.49
N TYR A 127 -8.08 -2.43 -21.96
CA TYR A 127 -8.65 -3.69 -22.43
C TYR A 127 -9.18 -3.60 -23.88
N GLU A 128 -9.92 -2.55 -24.23
CA GLU A 128 -10.50 -2.41 -25.58
C GLU A 128 -9.44 -2.08 -26.64
N HIS A 129 -8.49 -1.19 -26.31
CA HIS A 129 -7.64 -0.53 -27.30
C HIS A 129 -6.14 -0.67 -27.05
N GLY A 130 -5.73 -1.14 -25.87
CA GLY A 130 -4.33 -1.18 -25.46
C GLY A 130 -3.73 0.23 -25.32
N GLY A 131 -2.41 0.27 -25.18
CA GLY A 131 -1.65 1.51 -25.08
C GLY A 131 -1.22 1.80 -23.66
N VAL A 132 -1.23 3.08 -23.31
CA VAL A 132 -0.84 3.60 -22.00
C VAL A 132 -1.97 4.48 -21.50
N TYR A 133 -2.36 4.31 -20.24
CA TYR A 133 -3.16 5.29 -19.54
C TYR A 133 -2.28 6.06 -18.58
N MET A 134 -2.35 7.39 -18.62
CA MET A 134 -1.55 8.26 -17.76
C MET A 134 -2.35 9.49 -17.29
N ASP A 135 -2.25 9.81 -16.01
CA ASP A 135 -2.93 10.98 -15.45
C ASP A 135 -2.36 12.29 -16.03
N VAL A 136 -3.21 13.28 -16.30
CA VAL A 136 -2.79 14.61 -16.83
C VAL A 136 -1.82 15.38 -15.93
N GLY A 137 -1.76 15.02 -14.65
CA GLY A 137 -0.79 15.56 -13.69
C GLY A 137 0.63 15.01 -13.84
N CYS A 138 0.93 14.21 -14.88
CA CYS A 138 2.26 13.67 -15.12
C CYS A 138 3.07 14.56 -16.06
N ILE A 139 4.22 15.07 -15.63
CA ILE A 139 5.23 15.63 -16.52
C ILE A 139 5.99 14.45 -17.14
N LEU A 140 5.95 14.31 -18.46
CA LEU A 140 6.69 13.26 -19.15
C LEU A 140 8.12 13.72 -19.44
N ILE A 141 9.10 12.85 -19.22
CA ILE A 141 10.54 13.13 -19.42
C ILE A 141 11.14 12.17 -20.45
N ARG A 142 10.61 10.94 -20.53
CA ARG A 142 11.07 9.88 -21.43
C ARG A 142 9.93 9.44 -22.35
N ASP A 143 10.22 9.13 -23.60
CA ASP A 143 9.19 8.66 -24.54
C ASP A 143 8.64 7.26 -24.19
N MET A 144 7.38 7.01 -24.54
CA MET A 144 6.66 5.78 -24.18
C MET A 144 7.29 4.51 -24.76
N ASP A 145 7.92 4.60 -25.93
CA ASP A 145 8.61 3.49 -26.57
C ASP A 145 9.75 2.98 -25.68
N ARG A 146 10.51 3.90 -25.08
CA ARG A 146 11.62 3.59 -24.16
C ARG A 146 11.22 3.41 -22.69
N ILE A 147 10.00 3.77 -22.31
CA ILE A 147 9.45 3.43 -20.99
C ILE A 147 8.98 1.98 -21.01
N CYS A 148 8.10 1.63 -21.96
CA CYS A 148 7.47 0.31 -21.94
C CYS A 148 7.11 -0.25 -23.32
N TRP A 149 6.79 0.57 -24.31
CA TRP A 149 6.08 0.07 -25.48
C TRP A 149 6.91 -0.87 -26.36
N ASN A 150 8.22 -0.62 -26.49
CA ASN A 150 9.09 -1.54 -27.22
C ASN A 150 9.13 -2.93 -26.58
N GLU A 151 9.03 -3.02 -25.25
CA GLU A 151 9.02 -4.29 -24.53
C GLU A 151 7.67 -5.00 -24.70
N ILE A 152 6.54 -4.31 -24.54
CA ILE A 152 5.22 -4.97 -24.59
C ILE A 152 4.73 -5.24 -26.01
N ALA A 153 5.21 -4.48 -27.01
CA ALA A 153 4.87 -4.71 -28.41
C ALA A 153 5.75 -5.77 -29.08
N ASP A 154 6.84 -6.18 -28.45
CA ASP A 154 7.69 -7.26 -28.92
C ASP A 154 6.94 -8.60 -28.77
N PRO A 155 6.67 -9.34 -29.86
CA PRO A 155 5.97 -10.63 -29.78
C PRO A 155 6.76 -11.72 -29.06
N ASP A 156 8.08 -11.56 -28.92
CA ASP A 156 8.95 -12.51 -28.21
C ASP A 156 9.09 -12.16 -26.72
N SER A 157 8.62 -10.98 -26.31
CA SER A 157 8.63 -10.56 -24.91
C SER A 157 7.53 -11.26 -24.12
N PRO A 158 7.84 -11.80 -22.92
CA PRO A 158 6.82 -12.32 -22.02
C PRO A 158 6.02 -11.20 -21.35
N ILE A 159 6.43 -9.93 -21.45
CA ILE A 159 5.80 -8.82 -20.74
C ILE A 159 4.64 -8.27 -21.56
N HIS A 160 3.45 -8.20 -20.96
CA HIS A 160 2.25 -7.66 -21.59
C HIS A 160 1.71 -6.42 -20.87
N VAL A 161 2.10 -6.20 -19.61
CA VAL A 161 1.63 -5.11 -18.77
C VAL A 161 2.81 -4.44 -18.06
N VAL A 162 2.78 -3.10 -17.94
CA VAL A 162 3.78 -2.32 -17.20
C VAL A 162 3.11 -1.39 -16.21
N VAL A 163 3.60 -1.40 -14.97
CA VAL A 163 3.09 -0.57 -13.87
C VAL A 163 4.23 0.02 -13.00
N PRO A 164 4.05 1.21 -12.41
CA PRO A 164 4.91 1.68 -11.33
C PRO A 164 4.60 0.92 -10.04
N LEU A 165 5.61 0.37 -9.40
CA LEU A 165 5.45 -0.31 -8.11
C LEU A 165 6.00 0.56 -6.98
N MET A 166 5.17 0.81 -5.97
CA MET A 166 5.59 1.48 -4.73
C MET A 166 6.24 0.46 -3.78
N TYR A 167 5.47 -0.52 -3.34
CA TYR A 167 5.92 -1.55 -2.39
C TYR A 167 4.98 -2.75 -2.44
N GLY A 168 5.48 -3.94 -2.07
CA GLY A 168 4.68 -5.18 -2.07
C GLY A 168 3.99 -5.40 -3.41
N GLN A 169 2.65 -5.28 -3.43
CA GLN A 169 1.81 -5.33 -4.62
C GLN A 169 1.05 -4.01 -4.87
N THR A 170 1.39 -2.96 -4.12
CA THR A 170 0.79 -1.63 -4.20
C THR A 170 1.42 -0.85 -5.36
N ILE A 171 0.68 -0.77 -6.46
CA ILE A 171 1.07 0.04 -7.62
C ILE A 171 0.74 1.52 -7.40
N ALA A 172 1.48 2.41 -8.05
CA ALA A 172 1.03 3.79 -8.24
C ALA A 172 0.21 3.87 -9.53
N ASN A 173 -1.02 4.34 -9.45
CA ASN A 173 -2.00 4.19 -10.52
C ASN A 173 -2.02 5.29 -11.56
N HIS A 174 -1.14 6.28 -11.43
CA HIS A 174 -1.04 7.37 -12.39
C HIS A 174 -0.57 6.90 -13.77
N PHE A 175 -0.08 5.67 -13.89
CA PHE A 175 0.40 5.05 -15.11
C PHE A 175 0.06 3.56 -15.13
N VAL A 176 -0.52 3.07 -16.22
CA VAL A 176 -0.63 1.64 -16.55
C VAL A 176 -0.51 1.49 -18.05
N ALA A 177 0.30 0.54 -18.53
CA ALA A 177 0.40 0.21 -19.94
C ALA A 177 0.05 -1.26 -20.17
N SER A 178 -0.65 -1.57 -21.26
CA SER A 178 -0.90 -2.95 -21.64
C SER A 178 -1.14 -3.11 -23.13
N ARG A 179 -1.01 -4.36 -23.59
CA ARG A 179 -1.64 -4.81 -24.84
C ARG A 179 -3.16 -4.78 -24.69
N LYS A 180 -3.87 -4.61 -25.80
CA LYS A 180 -5.33 -4.78 -25.81
C LYS A 180 -5.72 -6.22 -25.49
N SER A 181 -6.92 -6.39 -24.97
CA SER A 181 -7.50 -7.68 -24.60
C SER A 181 -6.69 -8.45 -23.55
N ASP A 182 -5.89 -7.75 -22.75
CA ASP A 182 -5.09 -8.37 -21.70
C ASP A 182 -5.98 -9.02 -20.62
N PRO A 183 -5.78 -10.30 -20.28
CA PRO A 183 -6.64 -11.03 -19.36
C PRO A 183 -6.55 -10.54 -17.91
N PHE A 184 -5.39 -10.02 -17.48
CA PHE A 184 -5.23 -9.48 -16.14
C PHE A 184 -5.93 -8.12 -16.03
N ILE A 185 -5.74 -7.25 -17.03
CA ILE A 185 -6.41 -5.94 -17.10
C ILE A 185 -7.93 -6.09 -17.11
N LYS A 186 -8.47 -7.07 -17.85
CA LYS A 186 -9.91 -7.36 -17.84
C LYS A 186 -10.45 -7.66 -16.45
N ARG A 187 -9.79 -8.57 -15.72
CA ARG A 187 -10.20 -8.96 -14.37
C ARG A 187 -10.07 -7.81 -13.38
N TRP A 188 -9.03 -6.99 -13.52
CA TRP A 188 -8.80 -5.82 -12.67
C TRP A 188 -9.92 -4.80 -12.86
N HIS A 189 -10.25 -4.52 -14.12
CA HIS A 189 -11.38 -3.66 -14.49
C HIS A 189 -12.71 -4.21 -13.97
N ASP A 190 -13.02 -5.47 -14.25
CA ASP A 190 -14.29 -6.11 -13.85
C ASP A 190 -14.49 -6.09 -12.34
N LEU A 191 -13.44 -6.40 -11.57
CA LEU A 191 -13.49 -6.35 -10.11
C LEU A 191 -13.78 -4.93 -9.63
N PHE A 192 -13.09 -3.92 -10.19
CA PHE A 192 -13.32 -2.54 -9.80
C PHE A 192 -14.74 -2.05 -10.14
N ILE A 193 -15.25 -2.33 -11.33
CA ILE A 193 -16.63 -1.98 -11.71
C ILE A 193 -17.66 -2.72 -10.84
N HIS A 194 -17.36 -3.98 -10.47
CA HIS A 194 -18.21 -4.72 -9.55
C HIS A 194 -18.34 -4.04 -8.18
N LEU A 195 -17.23 -3.55 -7.61
CA LEU A 195 -17.27 -2.85 -6.33
C LEU A 195 -18.17 -1.61 -6.36
N TRP A 196 -18.22 -0.92 -7.50
CA TRP A 196 -18.99 0.33 -7.66
C TRP A 196 -20.49 0.13 -7.91
N LYS A 197 -21.00 -1.10 -7.98
CA LYS A 197 -22.44 -1.34 -8.18
C LYS A 197 -23.26 -0.76 -7.03
N GLY A 198 -24.14 0.19 -7.37
CA GLY A 198 -24.99 0.88 -6.38
C GLY A 198 -24.30 2.01 -5.62
N HIS A 199 -23.05 2.34 -5.94
CA HIS A 199 -22.30 3.45 -5.34
C HIS A 199 -22.27 4.68 -6.26
N THR A 200 -22.36 5.87 -5.67
CA THR A 200 -22.12 7.16 -6.35
C THR A 200 -20.80 7.80 -5.93
N ASN A 201 -20.16 7.27 -4.88
CA ASN A 201 -18.84 7.67 -4.38
C ASN A 201 -18.13 6.48 -3.74
N HIS A 202 -16.86 6.67 -3.39
CA HIS A 202 -15.99 5.64 -2.82
C HIS A 202 -16.32 5.13 -1.40
N HIS A 203 -17.24 5.77 -0.67
CA HIS A 203 -17.51 5.36 0.71
C HIS A 203 -18.12 3.95 0.76
N GLY A 204 -17.64 3.12 1.69
CA GLY A 204 -18.12 1.77 1.93
C GLY A 204 -17.59 0.72 0.94
N LEU A 205 -16.81 1.11 -0.08
CA LEU A 205 -16.27 0.15 -1.05
C LEU A 205 -15.37 -0.90 -0.37
N ILE A 206 -14.65 -0.50 0.68
CA ILE A 206 -13.75 -1.41 1.41
C ILE A 206 -14.52 -2.42 2.27
N GLU A 207 -15.81 -2.22 2.50
CA GLU A 207 -16.64 -3.15 3.26
C GLU A 207 -17.02 -4.38 2.43
N ASN A 208 -16.85 -4.29 1.10
CA ASN A 208 -17.05 -5.42 0.22
C ASN A 208 -16.07 -6.56 0.58
N PRO A 209 -16.54 -7.81 0.81
CA PRO A 209 -15.70 -8.94 1.19
C PRO A 209 -14.52 -9.20 0.25
N LEU A 210 -14.63 -8.80 -1.02
CA LEU A 210 -13.57 -8.94 -2.00
C LEU A 210 -12.36 -8.07 -1.69
N VAL A 211 -12.54 -6.94 -1.01
CA VAL A 211 -11.45 -6.00 -0.69
C VAL A 211 -11.35 -5.63 0.79
N ALA A 212 -12.15 -6.27 1.66
CA ALA A 212 -12.18 -6.00 3.11
C ALA A 212 -10.85 -6.18 3.85
N PHE A 213 -9.92 -6.96 3.29
CA PHE A 213 -8.54 -7.03 3.81
C PHE A 213 -7.81 -5.67 3.77
N GLY A 214 -8.22 -4.77 2.88
CA GLY A 214 -7.73 -3.40 2.79
C GLY A 214 -7.93 -2.61 4.08
N ALA A 215 -8.97 -2.91 4.86
CA ALA A 215 -9.29 -2.18 6.10
C ALA A 215 -8.24 -2.36 7.19
N ASN A 216 -7.41 -3.41 7.09
CA ASN A 216 -6.32 -3.69 8.04
C ASN A 216 -4.99 -3.04 7.62
N HIS A 217 -4.95 -2.29 6.51
CA HIS A 217 -3.73 -1.61 6.10
C HIS A 217 -3.43 -0.41 7.00
N SER A 218 -2.15 -0.22 7.32
CA SER A 218 -1.62 0.99 7.93
C SER A 218 -0.68 1.70 6.94
N PHE A 219 -0.17 2.86 7.33
CA PHE A 219 0.85 3.58 6.56
C PHE A 219 2.28 3.07 6.84
N ASP A 220 2.46 2.05 7.70
CA ASP A 220 3.79 1.60 8.12
C ASP A 220 4.61 1.05 6.95
N THR A 221 4.02 0.18 6.13
CA THR A 221 4.69 -0.37 4.94
C THR A 221 5.04 0.73 3.94
N SER A 222 4.19 1.75 3.81
CA SER A 222 4.45 2.92 2.97
C SER A 222 5.67 3.68 3.47
N ARG A 223 5.72 4.01 4.78
CA ARG A 223 6.85 4.69 5.42
C ARG A 223 8.14 3.89 5.36
N ALA A 224 8.07 2.60 5.69
CA ALA A 224 9.20 1.67 5.61
C ALA A 224 9.76 1.54 4.19
N SER A 225 8.95 1.84 3.17
CA SER A 225 9.34 1.85 1.76
C SER A 225 9.68 3.25 1.23
N ASN A 226 9.92 4.22 2.13
CA ASN A 226 10.27 5.62 1.83
C ASN A 226 9.16 6.46 1.17
N PHE A 227 7.91 6.04 1.29
CA PHE A 227 6.73 6.82 0.88
C PHE A 227 6.05 7.42 2.11
N ASP A 228 6.68 8.46 2.67
CA ASP A 228 6.25 9.15 3.89
C ASP A 228 5.27 10.28 3.59
N TRP A 229 4.05 9.89 3.22
CA TRP A 229 2.95 10.82 2.96
C TRP A 229 2.43 11.44 4.25
N ASP A 230 2.17 12.74 4.23
CA ASP A 230 1.57 13.48 5.35
C ASP A 230 0.03 13.40 5.34
N PHE A 231 -0.51 12.19 5.23
CA PHE A 231 -1.96 11.98 5.21
C PHE A 231 -2.60 12.50 6.51
N LYS A 232 -3.69 13.27 6.37
CA LYS A 232 -4.52 13.77 7.48
C LYS A 232 -5.77 12.93 7.73
N VAL A 233 -6.02 11.96 6.87
CA VAL A 233 -7.11 10.99 6.97
C VAL A 233 -6.55 9.63 7.35
N ASP A 234 -7.38 8.77 7.90
CA ASP A 234 -6.98 7.41 8.26
C ASP A 234 -6.69 6.53 7.03
N ALA A 235 -5.99 5.42 7.24
CA ALA A 235 -5.60 4.51 6.17
C ALA A 235 -6.81 3.86 5.45
N LYS A 236 -7.92 3.59 6.16
CA LYS A 236 -9.13 3.04 5.54
C LYS A 236 -9.68 4.02 4.49
N THR A 237 -9.75 5.32 4.83
CA THR A 237 -10.17 6.37 3.90
C THR A 237 -9.28 6.43 2.65
N VAL A 238 -7.95 6.35 2.82
CA VAL A 238 -7.01 6.30 1.67
C VAL A 238 -7.26 5.05 0.82
N MET A 239 -7.41 3.89 1.44
CA MET A 239 -7.61 2.60 0.74
C MET A 239 -8.94 2.56 -0.02
N GLU A 240 -10.01 3.16 0.51
CA GLU A 240 -11.27 3.37 -0.23
C GLU A 240 -11.06 4.29 -1.43
N TYR A 241 -10.34 5.40 -1.22
CA TYR A 241 -10.02 6.36 -2.27
C TYR A 241 -9.24 5.71 -3.43
N ILE A 242 -8.30 4.79 -3.13
CA ILE A 242 -7.53 4.03 -4.12
C ILE A 242 -8.05 2.60 -4.34
N SER A 243 -9.37 2.36 -4.20
CA SER A 243 -9.94 1.01 -4.25
C SER A 243 -9.58 0.18 -5.49
N GLN A 244 -9.29 0.78 -6.64
CA GLN A 244 -8.77 0.02 -7.78
C GLN A 244 -7.38 -0.60 -7.50
N VAL A 245 -6.53 0.04 -6.68
CA VAL A 245 -5.23 -0.51 -6.25
C VAL A 245 -5.47 -1.70 -5.33
N LEU A 246 -6.50 -1.66 -4.48
CA LEU A 246 -6.92 -2.84 -3.72
C LEU A 246 -7.39 -3.98 -4.62
N CYS A 247 -8.12 -3.67 -5.71
CA CYS A 247 -8.48 -4.67 -6.72
C CYS A 247 -7.24 -5.30 -7.33
N TRP A 248 -6.22 -4.49 -7.68
CA TRP A 248 -4.95 -4.98 -8.20
C TRP A 248 -4.28 -5.93 -7.21
N ILE A 249 -4.09 -5.49 -5.96
CA ILE A 249 -3.50 -6.31 -4.88
C ILE A 249 -4.28 -7.61 -4.74
N ARG A 250 -5.62 -7.55 -4.69
CA ARG A 250 -6.45 -8.75 -4.60
C ARG A 250 -6.15 -9.74 -5.72
N LEU A 251 -6.06 -9.28 -6.97
CA LEU A 251 -5.79 -10.19 -8.09
C LEU A 251 -4.43 -10.85 -7.98
N THR A 252 -3.39 -10.14 -7.55
CA THR A 252 -2.05 -10.74 -7.35
C THR A 252 -2.04 -11.87 -6.31
N MET A 253 -3.08 -11.98 -5.47
CA MET A 253 -3.24 -13.06 -4.49
C MET A 253 -3.98 -14.29 -5.04
N LEU A 254 -4.57 -14.24 -6.24
CA LEU A 254 -5.42 -15.31 -6.76
C LEU A 254 -4.61 -16.33 -7.59
N GLU A 255 -4.51 -17.56 -7.10
CA GLU A 255 -3.93 -18.69 -7.85
C GLU A 255 -4.90 -19.22 -8.92
N ASP A 256 -6.20 -18.95 -8.75
CA ASP A 256 -7.24 -19.24 -9.72
C ASP A 256 -8.30 -18.13 -9.61
N ALA A 257 -8.47 -17.37 -10.68
CA ALA A 257 -9.47 -16.32 -10.79
C ALA A 257 -10.91 -16.86 -10.99
N GLY A 258 -11.12 -18.18 -10.99
CA GLY A 258 -12.40 -18.87 -11.14
C GLY A 258 -12.65 -19.48 -12.52
N ASP A 259 -11.72 -19.30 -13.45
CA ASP A 259 -11.71 -19.86 -14.80
C ASP A 259 -10.39 -20.56 -15.15
N GLY A 260 -9.57 -20.88 -14.14
CA GLY A 260 -8.27 -21.54 -14.31
C GLY A 260 -7.13 -20.58 -14.61
N PHE A 261 -7.37 -19.26 -14.70
CA PHE A 261 -6.32 -18.27 -14.87
C PHE A 261 -5.69 -17.89 -13.52
N SER A 262 -4.39 -18.12 -13.36
CA SER A 262 -3.63 -17.69 -12.17
C SER A 262 -3.16 -16.25 -12.34
N CYS A 263 -3.84 -15.31 -11.66
CA CYS A 263 -3.41 -13.92 -11.60
C CYS A 263 -2.09 -13.77 -10.83
N ALA A 264 -1.85 -14.61 -9.81
CA ALA A 264 -0.61 -14.63 -9.04
C ALA A 264 0.61 -15.02 -9.88
N ASP A 265 0.47 -16.02 -10.76
CA ASP A 265 1.51 -16.39 -11.72
C ASP A 265 1.70 -15.31 -12.78
N TYR A 266 0.59 -14.75 -13.27
CA TYR A 266 0.62 -13.74 -14.31
C TYR A 266 1.37 -12.49 -13.86
N TRP A 267 1.12 -12.04 -12.63
CA TRP A 267 1.85 -10.95 -11.97
C TRP A 267 3.36 -11.14 -12.00
N GLN A 268 3.85 -12.36 -11.74
CA GLN A 268 5.28 -12.63 -11.67
C GLN A 268 5.93 -12.78 -13.05
N LYS A 269 5.18 -13.25 -14.05
CA LYS A 269 5.74 -13.66 -15.35
C LYS A 269 5.54 -12.63 -16.45
N HIS A 270 4.46 -11.87 -16.40
CA HIS A 270 3.96 -11.08 -17.53
C HIS A 270 3.79 -9.58 -17.22
N ILE A 271 4.02 -9.18 -15.96
CA ILE A 271 3.91 -7.79 -15.53
C ILE A 271 5.27 -7.25 -15.12
N LEU A 272 5.72 -6.20 -15.82
CA LEU A 272 6.94 -5.47 -15.48
C LEU A 272 6.61 -4.37 -14.48
N CYS A 273 7.33 -4.37 -13.37
CA CYS A 273 7.26 -3.33 -12.35
C CYS A 273 8.46 -2.40 -12.48
N PHE A 274 8.23 -1.09 -12.56
CA PHE A 274 9.32 -0.12 -12.45
C PHE A 274 9.32 0.60 -11.11
N ASP A 275 10.52 0.98 -10.66
CA ASP A 275 10.72 1.69 -9.40
C ASP A 275 10.10 3.08 -9.50
N VAL A 276 8.93 3.24 -8.89
CA VAL A 276 8.17 4.49 -8.97
C VAL A 276 8.90 5.67 -8.33
N LEU A 277 9.70 5.44 -7.28
CA LEU A 277 10.42 6.52 -6.62
C LEU A 277 11.52 7.07 -7.53
N GLN A 278 12.20 6.19 -8.28
CA GLN A 278 13.22 6.61 -9.24
C GLN A 278 12.61 7.17 -10.54
N GLU A 279 11.55 6.53 -11.03
CA GLU A 279 11.03 6.78 -12.38
C GLU A 279 9.86 7.75 -12.45
N SER A 280 9.12 7.96 -11.36
CA SER A 280 7.91 8.81 -11.32
C SER A 280 7.93 9.91 -10.23
N TRP A 281 8.77 9.79 -9.20
CA TRP A 281 8.86 10.75 -8.09
C TRP A 281 10.32 11.17 -7.82
N GLY A 282 11.03 11.53 -8.90
CA GLY A 282 12.42 11.96 -8.84
C GLY A 282 12.62 13.21 -8.00
N ALA A 283 11.68 14.15 -8.01
CA ALA A 283 11.73 15.35 -7.18
C ALA A 283 11.64 15.00 -5.68
N GLU A 284 10.69 14.14 -5.30
CA GLU A 284 10.49 13.69 -3.92
C GLU A 284 11.70 12.92 -3.38
N SER A 285 12.45 12.22 -4.24
CA SER A 285 13.74 11.61 -3.85
C SER A 285 14.81 12.62 -3.40
N VAL A 286 14.64 13.90 -3.75
CA VAL A 286 15.54 15.00 -3.39
C VAL A 286 14.97 15.87 -2.26
N VAL A 287 13.68 16.22 -2.32
CA VAL A 287 13.06 17.16 -1.37
C VAL A 287 12.27 16.48 -0.25
N GLY A 288 11.99 15.18 -0.38
CA GLY A 288 11.22 14.39 0.57
C GLY A 288 9.72 14.65 0.51
N PHE A 289 8.92 13.60 0.72
CA PHE A 289 7.44 13.68 0.75
C PHE A 289 6.94 14.61 1.87
N ALA A 290 7.57 14.58 3.04
CA ALA A 290 7.21 15.40 4.20
C ALA A 290 7.32 16.92 3.94
N SER A 291 8.04 17.36 2.91
CA SER A 291 8.14 18.78 2.54
C SER A 291 6.85 19.34 1.89
N GLY A 292 5.91 18.46 1.51
CA GLY A 292 4.69 18.83 0.80
C GLY A 292 4.97 19.45 -0.57
N GLY A 293 3.95 20.09 -1.16
CA GLY A 293 4.10 20.75 -2.46
C GLY A 293 5.08 21.93 -2.46
N GLN A 294 5.22 22.61 -1.33
CA GLN A 294 6.10 23.77 -1.20
C GLN A 294 7.57 23.41 -1.43
N GLY A 295 7.98 22.22 -0.98
CA GLY A 295 9.33 21.71 -1.17
C GLY A 295 9.75 21.59 -2.64
N MET A 296 8.80 21.44 -3.56
CA MET A 296 9.03 21.48 -5.01
C MET A 296 8.74 22.85 -5.63
N PHE A 297 7.72 23.56 -5.13
CA PHE A 297 7.34 24.88 -5.64
C PHE A 297 8.46 25.91 -5.49
N ASP A 298 9.12 25.96 -4.33
CA ASP A 298 10.19 26.94 -4.06
C ASP A 298 11.39 26.74 -5.00
N PRO A 299 11.97 25.52 -5.15
CA PRO A 299 13.05 25.31 -6.09
C PRO A 299 12.64 25.57 -7.55
N LEU A 300 11.42 25.20 -7.95
CA LEU A 300 10.92 25.44 -9.32
C LEU A 300 10.76 26.94 -9.63
N SER A 301 10.37 27.74 -8.64
CA SER A 301 10.16 29.18 -8.78
C SER A 301 11.45 30.00 -8.74
N LEU A 302 12.58 29.41 -8.32
CA LEU A 302 13.85 30.11 -8.19
C LEU A 302 14.41 30.51 -9.57
N LYS A 303 14.95 31.73 -9.66
CA LYS A 303 15.60 32.22 -10.89
C LYS A 303 16.96 31.55 -11.10
N ILE A 304 17.25 31.13 -12.33
CA ILE A 304 18.46 30.37 -12.69
C ILE A 304 19.75 31.19 -12.58
N ASP A 305 19.63 32.52 -12.62
CA ASP A 305 20.74 33.49 -12.43
C ASP A 305 20.91 33.94 -10.97
N SER A 306 20.15 33.36 -10.03
CA SER A 306 20.34 33.59 -8.59
C SER A 306 21.71 33.09 -8.10
N ASP A 307 22.10 33.49 -6.88
CA ASP A 307 23.37 33.09 -6.28
C ASP A 307 23.47 31.56 -6.10
N LYS A 308 24.40 30.97 -6.88
CA LYS A 308 24.66 29.52 -6.94
C LYS A 308 25.20 28.93 -5.64
N ASN A 309 25.74 29.77 -4.76
CA ASN A 309 26.32 29.30 -3.50
C ASN A 309 25.25 29.02 -2.43
N THR A 310 24.02 29.50 -2.63
CA THR A 310 22.92 29.29 -1.70
C THR A 310 22.46 27.84 -1.69
N GLU A 311 22.03 27.36 -0.52
CA GLU A 311 21.48 26.00 -0.37
C GLU A 311 20.19 25.80 -1.17
N GLY A 312 19.40 26.87 -1.34
CA GLY A 312 18.20 26.86 -2.19
C GLY A 312 18.54 26.60 -3.66
N TYR A 313 19.57 27.27 -4.20
CA TYR A 313 20.01 27.06 -5.57
C TYR A 313 20.53 25.65 -5.80
N LYS A 314 21.45 25.17 -4.96
CA LYS A 314 22.01 23.81 -5.08
C LYS A 314 20.91 22.75 -5.01
N ARG A 315 19.90 22.95 -4.16
CA ARG A 315 18.74 22.06 -4.08
C ARG A 315 17.91 22.07 -5.35
N ALA A 316 17.63 23.25 -5.91
CA ALA A 316 16.90 23.39 -7.17
C ALA A 316 17.63 22.74 -8.33
N GLU A 317 18.93 23.01 -8.48
CA GLU A 317 19.79 22.42 -9.49
C GLU A 317 19.81 20.89 -9.37
N LYS A 318 20.07 20.36 -8.17
CA LYS A 318 20.06 18.92 -7.90
C LYS A 318 18.72 18.27 -8.24
N MET A 319 17.61 18.88 -7.86
CA MET A 319 16.26 18.35 -8.10
C MET A 319 15.96 18.25 -9.60
N ILE A 320 16.22 19.31 -10.35
CA ILE A 320 15.89 19.40 -11.78
C ILE A 320 16.75 18.44 -12.58
N TRP A 321 18.07 18.41 -12.33
CA TRP A 321 18.95 17.51 -13.05
C TRP A 321 18.76 16.05 -12.64
N ARG A 322 18.38 15.74 -11.39
CA ARG A 322 17.99 14.37 -11.00
C ARG A 322 16.79 13.88 -11.80
N MET A 323 15.77 14.72 -11.99
CA MET A 323 14.60 14.37 -12.82
C MET A 323 14.99 14.17 -14.28
N LEU A 324 15.68 15.15 -14.88
CA LEU A 324 16.04 15.11 -16.31
C LEU A 324 16.93 13.93 -16.66
N THR A 325 17.89 13.57 -15.79
CA THR A 325 18.86 12.50 -16.06
C THR A 325 18.33 11.09 -15.78
N GLY A 326 17.47 10.93 -14.77
CA GLY A 326 17.15 9.60 -14.25
C GLY A 326 15.70 9.29 -13.97
N SER A 327 14.74 10.16 -14.31
CA SER A 327 13.30 9.87 -14.17
C SER A 327 12.62 9.77 -15.53
N SER A 328 11.60 8.94 -15.67
CA SER A 328 10.82 8.83 -16.91
C SER A 328 9.61 9.76 -16.90
N ILE A 329 9.03 9.95 -15.72
CA ILE A 329 7.83 10.71 -15.42
C ILE A 329 8.12 11.50 -14.13
N GLN A 330 7.52 12.67 -13.96
CA GLN A 330 7.33 13.29 -12.65
C GLN A 330 5.83 13.43 -12.40
N LYS A 331 5.31 12.63 -11.47
CA LYS A 331 3.91 12.68 -11.07
C LYS A 331 3.71 13.85 -10.10
N ILE A 332 2.90 14.81 -10.51
CA ILE A 332 2.49 15.94 -9.68
C ILE A 332 1.20 15.57 -8.95
N THR A 333 1.30 15.36 -7.65
CA THR A 333 0.17 14.97 -6.79
C THR A 333 -0.71 16.17 -6.46
N HIS A 334 -2.03 15.98 -6.44
CA HIS A 334 -2.99 16.98 -5.95
C HIS A 334 -3.33 16.77 -4.48
N GLY A 335 -3.51 15.52 -4.03
CA GLY A 335 -3.73 15.16 -2.62
C GLY A 335 -4.93 15.84 -1.96
N LYS A 336 -5.89 16.35 -2.74
CA LYS A 336 -6.97 17.23 -2.26
C LYS A 336 -7.77 16.53 -1.16
N GLY A 337 -7.83 17.15 0.02
CA GLY A 337 -8.54 16.59 1.17
C GLY A 337 -7.85 15.40 1.86
N LEU A 338 -6.73 14.89 1.33
CA LEU A 338 -6.03 13.72 1.86
C LEU A 338 -4.79 14.08 2.68
N THR A 339 -4.04 15.12 2.29
CA THR A 339 -2.79 15.53 2.94
C THR A 339 -2.97 16.71 3.90
N VAL A 340 -2.07 16.85 4.88
CA VAL A 340 -1.99 18.00 5.77
C VAL A 340 -1.51 19.22 5.00
N LYS A 341 -0.36 19.12 4.34
CA LYS A 341 0.23 20.19 3.51
C LYS A 341 -0.35 20.12 2.10
N PRO A 342 -0.59 21.27 1.43
CA PRO A 342 -0.97 21.27 0.02
C PRO A 342 0.11 20.60 -0.83
N ALA A 343 -0.30 19.66 -1.69
CA ALA A 343 0.58 19.09 -2.69
C ALA A 343 0.79 20.08 -3.86
N LEU A 344 1.84 19.88 -4.67
CA LEU A 344 2.24 20.84 -5.70
C LEU A 344 1.12 21.13 -6.72
N GLY A 345 0.33 20.12 -7.09
CA GLY A 345 -0.82 20.33 -8.00
C GLY A 345 -1.84 21.31 -7.43
N ALA A 346 -2.16 21.19 -6.14
CA ALA A 346 -3.07 22.11 -5.45
C ALA A 346 -2.48 23.52 -5.32
N ILE A 347 -1.15 23.66 -5.21
CA ILE A 347 -0.47 24.96 -5.19
C ILE A 347 -0.54 25.62 -6.58
N TRP A 348 -0.31 24.86 -7.65
CA TRP A 348 -0.39 25.37 -9.03
C TRP A 348 -1.81 25.66 -9.52
N ASP A 349 -2.82 25.07 -8.90
CA ASP A 349 -4.23 25.40 -9.18
C ASP A 349 -4.65 26.78 -8.63
N LEU A 350 -3.84 27.38 -7.73
CA LEU A 350 -4.10 28.72 -7.21
C LEU A 350 -3.92 29.78 -8.31
N LYS A 351 -4.86 30.73 -8.38
CA LYS A 351 -4.89 31.75 -9.44
C LYS A 351 -3.62 32.61 -9.45
N GLU A 352 -3.08 32.94 -8.29
CA GLU A 352 -1.83 33.69 -8.12
C GLU A 352 -0.60 32.94 -8.64
N ASN A 353 -0.69 31.61 -8.80
CA ASN A 353 0.39 30.76 -9.27
C ASN A 353 0.22 30.35 -10.75
N GLU A 354 -0.74 30.94 -11.46
CA GLU A 354 -0.92 30.69 -12.89
C GLU A 354 0.37 31.00 -13.67
N GLY A 355 0.88 30.00 -14.39
CA GLY A 355 2.12 30.11 -15.18
C GLY A 355 3.42 29.89 -14.39
N LYS A 356 3.36 29.62 -13.08
CA LYS A 356 4.56 29.34 -12.26
C LYS A 356 5.25 28.03 -12.60
N ASP A 357 4.56 27.09 -13.24
CA ASP A 357 5.14 25.83 -13.73
C ASP A 357 5.98 25.99 -15.02
N CYS A 358 6.06 27.20 -15.59
CA CYS A 358 6.85 27.50 -16.77
C CYS A 358 7.36 28.96 -16.82
N GLU A 359 7.52 29.62 -15.66
CA GLU A 359 7.86 31.04 -15.64
C GLU A 359 9.25 31.30 -16.24
N PRO A 360 9.41 32.26 -17.17
CA PRO A 360 10.70 32.54 -17.79
C PRO A 360 11.82 32.86 -16.79
N GLY A 361 13.00 32.31 -17.05
CA GLY A 361 14.21 32.44 -16.26
C GLY A 361 14.22 31.60 -14.97
N THR A 362 13.25 30.72 -14.76
CA THR A 362 13.16 29.87 -13.55
C THR A 362 13.55 28.42 -13.83
N PHE A 363 13.84 27.68 -12.76
CA PHE A 363 14.05 26.23 -12.85
C PHE A 363 12.83 25.48 -13.40
N ALA A 364 11.61 26.01 -13.26
CA ALA A 364 10.43 25.47 -13.91
C ALA A 364 10.51 25.55 -15.44
N GLU A 365 10.97 26.68 -16.00
CA GLU A 365 11.23 26.79 -17.45
C GLU A 365 12.33 25.80 -17.89
N LEU A 366 13.41 25.65 -17.11
CA LEU A 366 14.46 24.67 -17.41
C LEU A 366 13.92 23.24 -17.42
N LEU A 367 13.06 22.86 -16.48
CA LEU A 367 12.43 21.53 -16.47
C LEU A 367 11.64 21.31 -17.76
N ARG A 368 10.74 22.24 -18.12
CA ARG A 368 9.92 22.16 -19.33
C ARG A 368 10.76 22.08 -20.60
N TYR A 369 11.80 22.90 -20.68
CA TYR A 369 12.73 22.84 -21.80
C TYR A 369 13.45 21.48 -21.84
N GLY A 370 13.98 21.05 -20.70
CA GLY A 370 14.76 19.81 -20.61
C GLY A 370 13.97 18.57 -21.01
N THR A 371 12.70 18.48 -20.64
CA THR A 371 11.86 17.32 -21.01
C THR A 371 11.60 17.22 -22.51
N ALA A 372 11.47 18.36 -23.21
CA ALA A 372 11.24 18.39 -24.65
C ALA A 372 12.53 18.34 -25.49
N HIS A 373 13.65 18.85 -24.96
CA HIS A 373 14.88 19.08 -25.73
C HIS A 373 16.06 18.19 -25.35
N PHE A 374 16.02 17.51 -24.19
CA PHE A 374 17.06 16.57 -23.78
C PHE A 374 16.56 15.14 -23.81
N ARG A 375 17.47 14.23 -24.13
CA ARG A 375 17.20 12.80 -24.17
C ARG A 375 18.23 12.08 -23.31
N GLN A 376 17.73 11.28 -22.38
CA GLN A 376 18.56 10.41 -21.55
C GLN A 376 19.33 9.39 -22.40
N THR A 377 20.60 9.18 -22.09
CA THR A 377 21.46 8.18 -22.75
C THR A 377 21.18 6.77 -22.24
N ARG A 378 20.75 6.61 -20.97
CA ARG A 378 20.40 5.31 -20.38
C ARG A 378 19.36 4.55 -21.22
N GLU A 379 19.57 3.26 -21.45
CA GLU A 379 18.69 2.45 -22.30
C GLU A 379 17.46 1.93 -21.56
N HIS A 380 17.60 1.57 -20.28
CA HIS A 380 16.55 0.95 -19.49
C HIS A 380 16.04 1.85 -18.36
N ILE A 381 14.79 1.61 -17.96
CA ILE A 381 14.20 2.13 -16.73
C ILE A 381 14.68 1.33 -15.51
N ALA A 382 14.64 1.94 -14.33
CA ALA A 382 14.83 1.26 -13.06
C ALA A 382 13.64 0.30 -12.83
N ARG A 383 13.94 -1.00 -12.77
CA ARG A 383 12.94 -2.06 -12.60
C ARG A 383 12.95 -2.58 -11.17
N LEU A 384 11.80 -3.02 -10.68
CA LEU A 384 11.65 -3.80 -9.47
C LEU A 384 11.16 -5.21 -9.82
N GLU A 385 11.57 -6.19 -9.03
CA GLU A 385 11.06 -7.55 -9.16
C GLU A 385 9.60 -7.61 -8.67
N SER A 386 8.72 -8.21 -9.48
CA SER A 386 7.34 -8.51 -9.11
C SER A 386 7.31 -9.68 -8.13
N LYS A 387 7.52 -9.38 -6.84
CA LYS A 387 7.55 -10.41 -5.78
C LYS A 387 6.18 -11.10 -5.63
N PRO A 388 6.15 -12.40 -5.28
CA PRO A 388 4.91 -13.09 -4.94
C PRO A 388 4.16 -12.36 -3.83
N ALA A 389 2.83 -12.41 -3.87
CA ALA A 389 2.00 -11.98 -2.75
C ALA A 389 2.37 -12.81 -1.51
N PRO A 390 2.52 -12.22 -0.31
CA PRO A 390 2.83 -12.96 0.92
C PRO A 390 1.80 -14.04 1.25
N GLN A 391 0.57 -13.84 0.78
CA GLN A 391 -0.51 -14.79 0.89
C GLN A 391 -1.23 -14.93 -0.45
N THR A 392 -1.42 -16.17 -0.88
CA THR A 392 -2.18 -16.54 -2.08
C THR A 392 -3.41 -17.38 -1.72
N MET A 393 -4.37 -17.47 -2.65
CA MET A 393 -5.68 -18.05 -2.43
C MET A 393 -6.08 -18.96 -3.61
N LYS A 394 -6.44 -20.22 -3.32
CA LYS A 394 -6.74 -21.27 -4.32
C LYS A 394 -8.15 -21.26 -4.90
N LYS A 395 -9.08 -20.47 -4.35
CA LYS A 395 -10.47 -20.22 -4.81
C LYS A 395 -11.25 -19.53 -3.70
N VAL A 396 -11.51 -18.22 -3.79
CA VAL A 396 -12.42 -17.54 -2.84
C VAL A 396 -13.18 -16.38 -3.49
N LEU A 397 -13.93 -16.68 -4.56
CA LEU A 397 -15.14 -15.91 -4.89
C LEU A 397 -16.42 -16.64 -4.45
N GLU A 398 -16.27 -17.69 -3.65
CA GLU A 398 -17.37 -18.45 -3.05
C GLU A 398 -17.69 -17.90 -1.65
N ASN A 399 -18.39 -16.77 -1.62
CA ASN A 399 -19.42 -16.51 -0.63
C ASN A 399 -20.56 -15.78 -1.36
N ALA A 400 -21.63 -16.53 -1.64
CA ALA A 400 -22.93 -16.14 -2.19
C ALA A 400 -22.96 -15.05 -3.30
N GLN A 401 -23.24 -15.49 -4.53
CA GLN A 401 -23.58 -14.73 -5.77
C GLN A 401 -22.47 -14.50 -6.81
N CYS A 402 -21.19 -14.79 -6.54
CA CYS A 402 -20.13 -14.49 -7.51
C CYS A 402 -19.80 -15.64 -8.51
N SER A 403 -20.20 -16.88 -8.25
CA SER A 403 -19.89 -18.04 -9.12
C SER A 403 -20.53 -17.96 -10.52
N THR A 404 -21.51 -17.08 -10.72
CA THR A 404 -22.14 -16.84 -12.04
C THR A 404 -21.39 -15.78 -12.85
N LEU A 405 -20.61 -14.89 -12.22
CA LEU A 405 -20.03 -13.71 -12.89
C LEU A 405 -18.81 -14.01 -13.76
N ILE A 406 -17.98 -14.99 -13.39
CA ILE A 406 -16.78 -15.33 -14.18
C ILE A 406 -17.13 -16.23 -15.38
N ARG A 407 -18.21 -17.02 -15.29
CA ARG A 407 -18.71 -17.82 -16.43
C ARG A 407 -19.41 -16.99 -17.51
N VAL A 408 -19.92 -15.80 -17.20
CA VAL A 408 -20.67 -14.97 -18.16
C VAL A 408 -19.72 -14.08 -18.99
N ALA A 409 -18.49 -13.82 -18.55
CA ALA A 409 -17.54 -12.97 -19.26
C ALA A 409 -16.70 -13.67 -20.35
N THR A 410 -16.88 -14.98 -20.57
CA THR A 410 -16.05 -15.77 -21.49
C THR A 410 -16.83 -16.56 -22.55
N ALA A 411 -18.10 -16.22 -22.81
CA ALA A 411 -18.90 -16.90 -23.81
C ALA A 411 -19.29 -15.95 -24.95
N ASP A 412 -18.38 -15.75 -25.90
CA ASP A 412 -18.72 -15.35 -27.27
C ASP A 412 -18.10 -16.34 -28.26
N SER A 413 -18.95 -17.25 -28.74
CA SER A 413 -18.83 -17.90 -30.04
C SER A 413 -20.25 -17.97 -30.63
N PRO A 414 -20.47 -17.51 -31.87
CA PRO A 414 -21.79 -17.36 -32.44
C PRO A 414 -22.25 -18.73 -32.98
N ASP A 415 -23.19 -19.37 -32.31
CA ASP A 415 -24.16 -20.29 -32.92
C ASP A 415 -25.04 -20.91 -31.84
N SER A 416 -26.19 -20.30 -31.53
CA SER A 416 -27.47 -20.99 -31.31
C SER A 416 -28.58 -20.04 -30.83
N GLN A 417 -29.47 -19.77 -31.78
CA GLN A 417 -30.88 -19.40 -31.70
C GLN A 417 -31.54 -19.14 -30.32
N ILE A 418 -31.96 -17.88 -30.14
CA ILE A 418 -33.32 -17.41 -29.80
C ILE A 418 -34.17 -18.38 -28.96
N TYR A 419 -34.43 -18.04 -27.69
CA TYR A 419 -35.80 -17.99 -27.13
C TYR A 419 -35.86 -16.97 -25.98
N VAL A 420 -36.49 -15.83 -26.27
CA VAL A 420 -36.94 -14.85 -25.28
C VAL A 420 -38.32 -15.28 -24.79
N VAL A 421 -38.51 -15.49 -23.49
CA VAL A 421 -39.83 -15.39 -22.85
C VAL A 421 -39.71 -14.69 -21.50
N THR A 422 -40.22 -13.46 -21.46
CA THR A 422 -40.62 -12.66 -20.31
C THR A 422 -41.76 -13.34 -19.55
N LEU A 423 -41.76 -13.37 -18.20
CA LEU A 423 -42.92 -12.92 -17.40
C LEU A 423 -42.66 -12.78 -15.88
N VAL A 424 -43.51 -11.92 -15.32
CA VAL A 424 -43.57 -11.26 -14.02
C VAL A 424 -44.51 -12.00 -13.05
N ARG A 425 -44.24 -11.85 -11.74
CA ARG A 425 -45.11 -11.94 -10.54
C ARG A 425 -45.71 -13.29 -10.05
N GLN A 426 -45.80 -13.30 -8.71
CA GLN A 426 -46.79 -13.94 -7.84
C GLN A 426 -46.56 -15.40 -7.41
N LEU A 427 -46.29 -15.62 -6.12
CA LEU A 427 -47.29 -16.12 -5.15
C LEU A 427 -46.68 -16.32 -3.75
N GLU A 428 -47.21 -15.57 -2.78
CA GLU A 428 -47.36 -16.01 -1.40
C GLU A 428 -48.45 -17.10 -1.34
N GLY A 429 -48.28 -18.13 -0.51
CA GLY A 429 -49.38 -19.05 -0.18
C GLY A 429 -48.97 -20.50 0.14
N GLY A 430 -48.80 -20.79 1.44
CA GLY A 430 -49.53 -21.85 2.14
C GLY A 430 -49.43 -23.32 1.71
N LEU A 431 -48.82 -24.11 2.61
CA LEU A 431 -49.28 -25.41 3.13
C LEU A 431 -49.54 -26.58 2.15
N THR A 432 -48.72 -27.63 2.21
CA THR A 432 -49.03 -28.95 2.83
C THR A 432 -48.00 -30.04 2.41
N ARG A 433 -47.54 -30.83 3.38
CA ARG A 433 -46.95 -32.18 3.25
C ARG A 433 -48.10 -33.21 3.42
N PRO A 434 -47.97 -34.57 3.26
CA PRO A 434 -46.74 -35.41 3.33
C PRO A 434 -46.67 -36.69 2.44
N SER A 435 -45.52 -37.39 2.57
CA SER A 435 -45.20 -38.84 2.37
C SER A 435 -44.05 -39.04 1.36
N ALA A 436 -42.81 -39.34 1.76
CA ALA A 436 -42.23 -40.55 2.38
C ALA A 436 -42.12 -41.75 1.43
N ILE A 437 -40.90 -42.05 0.94
CA ILE A 437 -40.37 -43.41 0.71
C ILE A 437 -38.81 -43.37 0.75
N CYS A 438 -38.29 -44.25 1.62
CA CYS A 438 -36.98 -44.93 1.75
C CYS A 438 -35.66 -44.16 1.46
N LYS A 439 -34.83 -43.92 2.48
CA LYS A 439 -33.91 -44.88 3.18
C LYS A 439 -32.74 -45.35 2.29
N HIS A 440 -31.58 -44.68 2.42
CA HIS A 440 -30.27 -45.28 2.73
C HIS A 440 -29.24 -44.16 3.00
N MET A 441 -28.91 -43.94 4.28
CA MET A 441 -27.59 -43.59 4.81
C MET A 441 -27.77 -43.11 6.26
N HIS A 442 -27.49 -44.01 7.20
CA HIS A 442 -27.28 -43.66 8.61
C HIS A 442 -25.78 -43.75 8.92
N ALA A 443 -25.39 -42.89 9.86
CA ALA A 443 -24.13 -42.85 10.60
C ALA A 443 -22.92 -42.16 9.93
N CYS A 444 -22.89 -40.83 9.99
CA CYS A 444 -21.85 -40.15 10.78
C CYS A 444 -22.29 -38.71 11.10
N SER A 445 -22.84 -38.51 12.31
CA SER A 445 -23.00 -37.17 12.88
C SER A 445 -21.79 -36.84 13.74
N ARG A 446 -21.34 -35.59 13.65
CA ARG A 446 -20.42 -34.86 14.55
C ARG A 446 -18.92 -34.97 14.22
N SER A 447 -18.46 -34.08 13.34
CA SER A 447 -17.53 -33.01 13.76
C SER A 447 -17.61 -31.87 12.73
N ARG A 448 -18.00 -30.69 13.20
CA ARG A 448 -17.82 -29.44 12.47
C ARG A 448 -16.42 -28.95 12.82
N THR A 449 -15.53 -28.90 11.85
CA THR A 449 -14.33 -28.06 11.91
C THR A 449 -14.33 -27.19 10.66
N PRO A 450 -14.53 -25.86 10.78
CA PRO A 450 -14.29 -24.95 9.67
C PRO A 450 -12.78 -24.75 9.57
N SER A 451 -12.19 -25.22 8.48
CA SER A 451 -10.79 -24.94 8.12
C SER A 451 -10.65 -23.44 7.85
N ARG A 452 -10.10 -22.71 8.83
CA ARG A 452 -9.82 -21.27 8.76
C ARG A 452 -8.56 -21.03 7.92
N CYS A 453 -8.69 -20.21 6.88
CA CYS A 453 -7.55 -19.65 6.16
C CYS A 453 -6.78 -18.69 7.07
N LEU A 454 -5.60 -19.11 7.51
CA LEU A 454 -4.67 -18.33 8.34
C LEU A 454 -4.24 -17.05 7.61
N HIS A 455 -4.51 -15.90 8.21
CA HIS A 455 -3.88 -14.62 7.85
C HIS A 455 -2.43 -14.64 8.36
N PRO A 456 -1.49 -13.82 7.83
CA PRO A 456 -0.24 -13.57 8.51
C PRO A 456 -0.54 -12.73 9.75
N HIS A 457 -0.94 -13.40 10.83
CA HIS A 457 -1.12 -12.75 12.11
C HIS A 457 0.28 -12.43 12.67
N MET A 458 0.51 -11.16 13.03
CA MET A 458 1.69 -10.83 13.83
C MET A 458 1.58 -11.58 15.15
N PRO A 459 2.60 -12.34 15.56
CA PRO A 459 2.55 -13.04 16.83
C PRO A 459 2.27 -12.08 17.97
N VAL A 460 1.42 -12.53 18.89
CA VAL A 460 1.07 -11.78 20.09
C VAL A 460 1.77 -12.39 21.27
N VAL A 461 2.53 -11.56 21.99
CA VAL A 461 3.11 -11.93 23.27
C VAL A 461 2.18 -11.43 24.36
N GLN A 462 1.65 -12.35 25.17
CA GLN A 462 1.04 -12.01 26.45
C GLN A 462 2.12 -12.04 27.53
N ILE A 463 2.27 -10.93 28.26
CA ILE A 463 3.09 -10.83 29.46
C ILE A 463 2.15 -10.79 30.66
N ALA A 464 2.19 -11.83 31.49
CA ALA A 464 1.45 -11.86 32.75
C ALA A 464 2.41 -11.80 33.94
N THR A 465 2.10 -10.97 34.93
CA THR A 465 2.86 -10.85 36.18
C THR A 465 1.95 -10.95 37.39
N ALA A 466 2.41 -11.62 38.44
CA ALA A 466 1.68 -11.75 39.71
C ALA A 466 2.66 -12.03 40.87
N PRO A 467 2.29 -11.71 42.12
CA PRO A 467 3.02 -12.20 43.29
C PRO A 467 3.07 -13.75 43.28
N ALA A 468 4.27 -14.31 43.26
CA ALA A 468 4.53 -15.74 43.17
C ALA A 468 4.32 -16.44 44.52
N SER A 469 3.71 -17.63 44.49
CA SER A 469 3.58 -18.49 45.68
C SER A 469 4.95 -19.03 46.11
N GLU A 470 5.10 -19.41 47.39
CA GLU A 470 6.33 -20.02 47.90
C GLU A 470 6.72 -21.28 47.10
N ALA A 471 5.72 -22.05 46.67
CA ALA A 471 5.92 -23.22 45.83
C ALA A 471 6.58 -22.84 44.48
N PHE A 472 6.07 -21.81 43.79
CA PHE A 472 6.66 -21.34 42.54
C PHE A 472 8.06 -20.75 42.75
N VAL A 473 8.30 -20.04 43.84
CA VAL A 473 9.63 -19.51 44.17
C VAL A 473 10.64 -20.65 44.39
N SER A 474 10.23 -21.72 45.06
CA SER A 474 11.10 -22.86 45.39
C SER A 474 11.41 -23.76 44.19
N ASP A 475 10.41 -24.01 43.34
CA ASP A 475 10.55 -24.82 42.14
C ASP A 475 9.66 -24.24 41.01
N PRO A 476 10.15 -23.23 40.28
CA PRO A 476 9.40 -22.68 39.16
C PRO A 476 9.01 -23.73 38.12
N GLY A 477 9.82 -24.80 37.98
CA GLY A 477 9.63 -25.86 36.98
C GLY A 477 8.50 -26.84 37.32
N SER A 478 8.15 -27.02 38.60
CA SER A 478 7.09 -27.96 39.01
C SER A 478 5.71 -27.60 38.46
N PHE A 479 5.52 -26.34 38.05
CA PHE A 479 4.26 -25.85 37.49
C PHE A 479 4.11 -26.15 35.99
N LEU A 480 5.13 -26.75 35.35
CA LEU A 480 5.20 -26.89 33.88
C LEU A 480 5.34 -28.31 33.33
N VAL A 481 5.39 -29.34 34.17
CA VAL A 481 5.27 -30.74 33.71
C VAL A 481 3.89 -31.01 33.05
N SER A 482 2.97 -30.05 33.04
CA SER A 482 1.58 -30.30 32.69
C SER A 482 0.84 -29.15 31.98
N THR A 483 1.60 -28.30 31.27
CA THR A 483 1.06 -27.41 30.21
C THR A 483 0.95 -28.10 28.85
N GLY A 484 1.09 -29.43 28.77
CA GLY A 484 0.86 -30.18 27.53
C GLY A 484 -0.48 -29.85 26.85
N GLY A 485 -1.46 -29.34 27.61
CA GLY A 485 -2.67 -28.72 27.05
C GLY A 485 -2.39 -27.52 26.13
N LEU A 486 -1.58 -26.53 26.55
CA LEU A 486 -1.29 -25.32 25.77
C LEU A 486 -0.62 -25.62 24.44
N SER A 487 0.35 -26.55 24.40
CA SER A 487 1.02 -26.96 23.16
C SER A 487 0.07 -27.61 22.15
N THR A 488 -1.08 -28.10 22.60
CA THR A 488 -2.12 -28.67 21.73
C THR A 488 -3.19 -27.66 21.33
N VAL A 489 -3.18 -26.45 21.90
CA VAL A 489 -4.14 -25.39 21.54
C VAL A 489 -3.73 -24.73 20.23
N ASP A 490 -4.70 -24.60 19.33
CA ASP A 490 -4.56 -23.95 18.04
C ASP A 490 -3.96 -22.54 18.17
N GLY A 491 -2.90 -22.28 17.39
CA GLY A 491 -2.18 -21.02 17.38
C GLY A 491 -1.24 -20.76 18.55
N TYR A 492 -0.97 -21.70 19.46
CA TYR A 492 0.08 -21.55 20.47
C TYR A 492 1.49 -21.65 19.84
N LYS A 493 2.41 -20.74 20.22
CA LYS A 493 3.79 -20.70 19.69
C LYS A 493 4.87 -20.98 20.73
N GLY A 494 4.58 -20.78 22.01
CA GLY A 494 5.52 -21.04 23.08
C GLY A 494 5.12 -20.32 24.36
N SER A 495 5.75 -20.70 25.47
CA SER A 495 5.61 -20.00 26.73
C SER A 495 6.92 -20.01 27.49
N PHE A 496 7.09 -18.99 28.31
CA PHE A 496 8.27 -18.81 29.15
C PHE A 496 7.79 -18.43 30.54
N TYR A 497 8.57 -18.78 31.55
CA TYR A 497 8.27 -18.42 32.92
C TYR A 497 9.56 -18.07 33.64
N GLY A 498 9.45 -17.26 34.67
CA GLY A 498 10.61 -16.81 35.42
C GLY A 498 10.21 -16.08 36.68
N LEU A 499 11.22 -15.80 37.50
CA LEU A 499 11.06 -14.99 38.69
C LEU A 499 11.82 -13.68 38.46
N GLN A 500 11.21 -12.58 38.88
CA GLN A 500 11.85 -11.27 38.82
C GLN A 500 13.12 -11.28 39.69
N VAL A 501 14.21 -10.76 39.15
CA VAL A 501 15.52 -10.74 39.80
C VAL A 501 15.51 -9.81 41.01
N GLU A 502 14.88 -8.64 40.88
CA GLU A 502 14.97 -7.56 41.87
C GLU A 502 14.27 -7.88 43.18
N ASP A 503 13.10 -8.54 43.15
CA ASP A 503 12.30 -8.81 44.34
C ASP A 503 12.22 -10.30 44.71
N LYS A 504 12.56 -11.20 43.77
CA LYS A 504 12.46 -12.66 43.91
C LYS A 504 11.09 -13.13 44.40
N LYS A 505 10.05 -12.35 44.11
CA LYS A 505 8.67 -12.56 44.58
C LYS A 505 7.64 -12.32 43.48
N THR A 506 8.00 -11.68 42.37
CA THR A 506 7.11 -11.49 41.23
C THR A 506 7.38 -12.55 40.17
N GLY A 507 6.37 -13.37 39.87
CA GLY A 507 6.42 -14.37 38.81
C GLY A 507 6.05 -13.76 37.46
N TYR A 508 6.81 -14.10 36.43
CA TYR A 508 6.52 -13.81 35.03
C TYR A 508 6.00 -15.05 34.33
N PHE A 509 4.89 -14.91 33.61
CA PHE A 509 4.25 -15.98 32.83
C PHE A 509 3.96 -15.45 31.42
N ILE A 510 4.81 -15.83 30.47
CA ILE A 510 4.76 -15.36 29.10
C ILE A 510 4.15 -16.44 28.22
N SER A 511 3.23 -16.06 27.34
CA SER A 511 2.72 -16.96 26.30
C SER A 511 2.69 -16.24 24.97
N VAL A 512 3.14 -16.92 23.91
CA VAL A 512 3.20 -16.40 22.55
C VAL A 512 2.21 -17.15 21.69
N TRP A 513 1.47 -16.41 20.87
CA TRP A 513 0.37 -16.91 20.05
C TRP A 513 0.53 -16.42 18.63
N GLU A 514 0.00 -17.17 17.67
CA GLU A 514 -0.13 -16.73 16.27
C GLU A 514 -0.87 -15.41 16.19
N SER A 515 -1.93 -15.24 16.99
CA SER A 515 -2.72 -14.04 17.00
C SER A 515 -3.44 -13.83 18.33
N LEU A 516 -3.94 -12.61 18.54
CA LEU A 516 -4.79 -12.30 19.69
C LEU A 516 -6.05 -13.16 19.68
N GLU A 517 -6.63 -13.44 18.51
CA GLU A 517 -7.83 -14.27 18.40
C GLU A 517 -7.59 -15.73 18.81
N HIS A 518 -6.40 -16.28 18.53
CA HIS A 518 -6.03 -17.62 19.01
C HIS A 518 -5.94 -17.64 20.53
N ARG A 519 -5.26 -16.63 21.10
CA ARG A 519 -5.21 -16.43 22.56
C ARG A 519 -6.60 -16.25 23.17
N GLN A 520 -7.50 -15.49 22.56
CA GLN A 520 -8.85 -15.26 23.08
C GLN A 520 -9.69 -16.54 23.05
N ARG A 521 -9.55 -17.37 22.01
CA ARG A 521 -10.23 -18.66 21.90
C ARG A 521 -9.86 -19.63 23.01
N LEU A 522 -8.65 -19.53 23.57
CA LEU A 522 -8.23 -20.35 24.71
C LEU A 522 -9.28 -20.32 25.83
N VAL A 523 -9.93 -19.19 26.12
CA VAL A 523 -10.92 -19.10 27.22
C VAL A 523 -12.08 -20.08 27.06
N GLY A 524 -12.45 -20.42 25.82
CA GLY A 524 -13.50 -21.40 25.51
C GLY A 524 -12.98 -22.82 25.29
N ASP A 525 -11.66 -23.05 25.35
CA ASP A 525 -11.05 -24.36 25.13
C ASP A 525 -11.17 -25.25 26.38
N PRO A 526 -11.47 -26.55 26.25
CA PRO A 526 -11.50 -27.48 27.38
C PRO A 526 -10.22 -27.48 28.24
N ALA A 527 -9.06 -27.20 27.66
CA ALA A 527 -7.78 -27.13 28.37
C ALA A 527 -7.68 -25.93 29.32
N TYR A 528 -8.50 -24.88 29.14
CA TYR A 528 -8.38 -23.62 29.87
C TYR A 528 -8.53 -23.77 31.38
N ALA A 529 -9.50 -24.56 31.81
CA ALA A 529 -9.77 -24.76 33.24
C ALA A 529 -8.58 -25.40 33.95
N GLU A 530 -7.94 -26.37 33.30
CA GLU A 530 -6.75 -27.05 33.81
C GLU A 530 -5.54 -26.10 33.84
N ILE A 531 -5.30 -25.36 32.74
CA ILE A 531 -4.21 -24.37 32.63
C ILE A 531 -4.35 -23.31 33.73
N MET A 532 -5.55 -22.73 33.88
CA MET A 532 -5.80 -21.71 34.88
C MET A 532 -5.77 -22.25 36.31
N GLY A 533 -6.20 -23.49 36.54
CA GLY A 533 -6.11 -24.14 37.86
C GLY A 533 -4.67 -24.21 38.36
N LYS A 534 -3.73 -24.57 37.48
CA LYS A 534 -2.30 -24.68 37.80
C LYS A 534 -1.63 -23.31 37.91
N LEU A 535 -1.93 -22.41 36.98
CA LEU A 535 -1.41 -21.04 37.01
C LEU A 535 -1.82 -20.32 38.30
N LYS A 536 -3.06 -20.54 38.79
CA LYS A 536 -3.51 -20.04 40.09
C LYS A 536 -2.66 -20.54 41.26
N GLY A 537 -2.20 -21.79 41.24
CA GLY A 537 -1.32 -22.35 42.27
C GLY A 537 0.09 -21.73 42.29
N ALA A 538 0.52 -21.15 41.17
CA ALA A 538 1.80 -20.45 41.08
C ALA A 538 1.76 -19.03 41.69
N MET A 539 0.58 -18.55 42.11
CA MET A 539 0.35 -17.17 42.54
C MET A 539 -0.16 -17.12 43.98
N VAL A 540 0.23 -16.08 44.73
CA VAL A 540 -0.34 -15.80 46.07
C VAL A 540 -1.80 -15.37 45.93
N ASP A 541 -2.06 -14.45 45.00
CA ASP A 541 -3.40 -13.95 44.69
C ASP A 541 -3.58 -13.88 43.17
N PRO A 542 -4.33 -14.83 42.57
CA PRO A 542 -4.59 -14.83 41.14
C PRO A 542 -5.38 -13.62 40.64
N THR A 543 -6.07 -12.89 41.52
CA THR A 543 -6.83 -11.67 41.16
C THR A 543 -5.90 -10.46 40.98
N ALA A 544 -4.70 -10.51 41.55
CA ALA A 544 -3.67 -9.48 41.40
C ALA A 544 -2.83 -9.63 40.12
N MET A 545 -3.15 -10.60 39.25
CA MET A 545 -2.44 -10.82 38.00
C MET A 545 -2.65 -9.66 37.01
N LYS A 546 -1.55 -9.02 36.62
CA LYS A 546 -1.53 -8.03 35.53
C LYS A 546 -1.23 -8.73 34.22
N ARG A 547 -1.85 -8.27 33.14
CA ARG A 547 -1.66 -8.81 31.79
C ARG A 547 -1.56 -7.66 30.81
N ASP A 548 -0.60 -7.79 29.91
CA ASP A 548 -0.46 -6.95 28.73
C ASP A 548 -0.22 -7.85 27.53
N HIS A 549 -0.84 -7.52 26.40
CA HIS A 549 -0.52 -8.10 25.11
C HIS A 549 0.17 -7.06 24.24
N ILE A 550 1.22 -7.48 23.55
CA ILE A 550 1.87 -6.68 22.51
C ILE A 550 1.97 -7.50 21.22
N ASN A 551 1.83 -6.81 20.09
CA ASN A 551 2.19 -7.37 18.80
C ASN A 551 3.71 -7.29 18.65
N VAL A 552 4.34 -8.35 18.17
CA VAL A 552 5.80 -8.40 17.99
C VAL A 552 6.19 -8.92 16.62
N SER A 553 7.47 -8.76 16.28
CA SER A 553 8.09 -9.43 15.13
C SER A 553 7.92 -10.95 15.20
N SER A 554 7.98 -11.60 14.04
CA SER A 554 7.83 -13.07 13.95
C SER A 554 8.89 -13.84 14.75
N ASP A 555 10.07 -13.27 14.96
CA ASP A 555 11.12 -13.86 15.77
C ASP A 555 11.16 -13.23 17.17
N PHE A 556 10.69 -14.00 18.17
CA PHE A 556 10.64 -13.61 19.59
C PHE A 556 11.58 -14.46 20.46
N ASN A 557 12.12 -15.55 19.91
CA ASN A 557 12.90 -16.52 20.68
C ASN A 557 14.22 -15.94 21.21
N PRO A 558 14.98 -15.11 20.46
CA PRO A 558 16.25 -14.56 20.94
C PRO A 558 16.11 -13.79 22.26
N ALA A 559 15.14 -12.88 22.37
CA ALA A 559 14.91 -12.10 23.57
C ALA A 559 14.54 -12.96 24.79
N PHE A 560 13.59 -13.90 24.65
CA PHE A 560 13.13 -14.71 25.77
C PHE A 560 14.03 -15.90 26.13
N SER A 561 14.94 -16.29 25.24
CA SER A 561 15.90 -17.37 25.49
C SER A 561 17.25 -16.86 26.03
N ALA A 562 17.39 -15.54 26.16
CA ALA A 562 18.60 -14.92 26.70
C ALA A 562 18.79 -15.24 28.20
N PRO A 563 20.05 -15.31 28.69
CA PRO A 563 20.34 -15.56 30.11
C PRO A 563 19.67 -14.57 31.07
N ALA A 564 19.54 -13.30 30.69
CA ALA A 564 18.80 -12.29 31.42
C ALA A 564 17.83 -11.57 30.48
N VAL A 565 16.54 -11.46 30.87
CA VAL A 565 15.52 -10.78 30.08
C VAL A 565 15.11 -9.50 30.80
N GLU A 566 15.24 -8.38 30.12
CA GLU A 566 14.78 -7.07 30.57
C GLU A 566 13.33 -6.83 30.12
N TYR A 567 12.53 -6.25 31.01
CA TYR A 567 11.18 -5.77 30.74
C TYR A 567 11.12 -4.27 31.07
N GLY A 568 11.25 -3.46 30.03
CA GLY A 568 11.00 -2.02 30.07
C GLY A 568 9.52 -1.73 29.87
N VAL A 569 8.90 -1.04 30.82
CA VAL A 569 7.51 -0.56 30.73
C VAL A 569 7.54 0.95 30.68
N LEU A 570 7.02 1.52 29.61
CA LEU A 570 6.90 2.96 29.42
C LEU A 570 5.42 3.34 29.45
N THR A 571 5.04 4.24 30.35
CA THR A 571 3.67 4.75 30.44
C THR A 571 3.65 6.23 30.15
N LEU A 572 2.92 6.66 29.12
CA LEU A 572 2.81 8.06 28.72
C LEU A 572 2.32 8.92 29.88
N LYS A 573 2.99 10.07 30.05
CA LYS A 573 2.49 11.12 30.93
C LYS A 573 1.27 11.79 30.28
N PRO A 574 0.35 12.37 31.08
CA PRO A 574 -0.85 13.00 30.55
C PRO A 574 -0.57 14.04 29.44
N GLY A 575 -1.28 13.92 28.32
CA GLY A 575 -1.19 14.86 27.19
C GLY A 575 0.01 14.65 26.25
N GLN A 576 0.83 13.62 26.48
CA GLN A 576 1.96 13.28 25.61
C GLN A 576 1.52 12.42 24.41
N SER A 577 2.32 12.43 23.35
CA SER A 577 2.03 11.72 22.10
C SER A 577 2.50 10.27 22.14
N ALA A 578 1.58 9.32 21.91
CA ALA A 578 1.89 7.91 21.73
C ALA A 578 2.79 7.67 20.51
N ASP A 579 2.57 8.38 19.40
CA ASP A 579 3.39 8.28 18.19
C ASP A 579 4.84 8.72 18.43
N LYS A 580 5.04 9.77 19.25
CA LYS A 580 6.37 10.21 19.67
C LYS A 580 7.07 9.14 20.50
N LEU A 581 6.36 8.52 21.45
CA LEU A 581 6.91 7.44 22.28
C LEU A 581 7.22 6.19 21.44
N ALA A 582 6.34 5.83 20.51
CA ALA A 582 6.56 4.73 19.58
C ALA A 582 7.82 4.94 18.73
N SER A 583 7.98 6.13 18.14
CA SER A 583 9.15 6.49 17.34
C SER A 583 10.46 6.46 18.14
N LEU A 584 10.47 7.05 19.34
CA LEU A 584 11.65 7.01 20.21
C LEU A 584 11.97 5.59 20.67
N GLY A 585 10.95 4.75 20.90
CA GLY A 585 11.15 3.34 21.21
C GLY A 585 11.75 2.55 20.05
N GLU A 586 11.31 2.78 18.81
CA GLU A 586 11.90 2.16 17.61
C GLU A 586 13.36 2.57 17.39
N GLU A 587 13.70 3.84 17.66
CA GLU A 587 15.09 4.29 17.63
C GLU A 587 15.91 3.61 18.72
N LEU A 588 15.37 3.48 19.93
CA LEU A 588 16.03 2.74 21.02
C LEU A 588 16.25 1.27 20.67
N VAL A 589 15.27 0.60 20.04
CA VAL A 589 15.41 -0.79 19.54
C VAL A 589 16.57 -0.89 18.56
N LYS A 590 16.66 0.00 17.57
CA LYS A 590 17.77 0.00 16.59
C LYS A 590 19.12 0.18 17.26
N MET A 591 19.19 1.02 18.30
CA MET A 591 20.42 1.21 19.06
C MET A 591 20.76 -0.02 19.89
N LEU A 592 19.79 -0.64 20.57
CA LEU A 592 19.96 -1.83 21.41
C LEU A 592 20.38 -3.04 20.57
N ASP A 593 19.74 -3.28 19.42
CA ASP A 593 20.05 -4.41 18.54
C ASP A 593 21.46 -4.35 17.93
N ALA A 594 22.10 -3.17 17.96
CA ALA A 594 23.49 -2.99 17.57
C ALA A 594 24.50 -3.21 18.71
N VAL A 595 24.05 -3.37 19.96
CA VAL A 595 24.93 -3.52 21.13
C VAL A 595 25.41 -4.94 21.29
N THR A 596 26.72 -5.09 21.49
CA THR A 596 27.32 -6.37 21.85
C THR A 596 26.79 -6.83 23.21
N GLY A 597 26.25 -8.04 23.25
CA GLY A 597 25.62 -8.62 24.45
C GLY A 597 24.09 -8.54 24.46
N VAL A 598 23.47 -7.95 23.43
CA VAL A 598 22.03 -8.02 23.19
C VAL A 598 21.69 -9.20 22.27
N HIS A 599 20.68 -9.97 22.63
CA HIS A 599 20.08 -11.03 21.82
C HIS A 599 18.97 -10.46 20.94
N ALA A 600 19.34 -9.85 19.82
CA ALA A 600 18.41 -9.28 18.85
C ALA A 600 17.52 -10.36 18.19
N PRO A 601 16.26 -10.05 17.81
CA PRO A 601 15.67 -8.72 17.88
C PRO A 601 15.13 -8.38 19.28
N THR A 602 15.32 -7.13 19.68
CA THR A 602 14.62 -6.52 20.82
C THR A 602 13.14 -6.37 20.47
N LEU A 603 12.25 -6.75 21.38
CA LEU A 603 10.81 -6.66 21.15
C LEU A 603 10.29 -5.31 21.65
N TRP A 604 9.48 -4.65 20.84
CA TRP A 604 8.86 -3.37 21.15
C TRP A 604 7.42 -3.37 20.68
N GLY A 605 6.50 -2.93 21.54
CA GLY A 605 5.10 -2.82 21.15
C GLY A 605 4.25 -2.06 22.16
N GLN A 606 3.16 -1.49 21.65
CA GLN A 606 2.12 -0.87 22.46
C GLN A 606 1.24 -1.96 23.10
N SER A 607 0.87 -1.76 24.37
CA SER A 607 -0.09 -2.62 25.06
C SER A 607 -1.45 -2.52 24.39
N ILE A 608 -2.05 -3.67 24.10
CA ILE A 608 -3.40 -3.77 23.52
C ILE A 608 -4.46 -3.34 24.55
N GLU A 609 -4.21 -3.55 25.84
CA GLU A 609 -5.11 -3.18 26.92
C GLU A 609 -5.04 -1.71 27.32
N ASP A 610 -3.88 -1.08 27.14
CA ASP A 610 -3.64 0.30 27.53
C ASP A 610 -2.82 1.04 26.47
N GLY A 611 -3.50 1.84 25.65
CA GLY A 611 -2.87 2.64 24.61
C GLY A 611 -1.85 3.67 25.12
N ASN A 612 -1.78 3.94 26.43
CA ASN A 612 -0.75 4.79 27.01
C ASN A 612 0.51 4.03 27.42
N LYS A 613 0.53 2.71 27.26
CA LYS A 613 1.60 1.85 27.77
C LYS A 613 2.29 1.12 26.63
N PHE A 614 3.62 1.11 26.68
CA PHE A 614 4.49 0.39 25.75
C PHE A 614 5.42 -0.53 26.52
N LEU A 615 5.77 -1.65 25.92
CA LEU A 615 6.64 -2.65 26.49
C LEU A 615 7.83 -2.88 25.56
N LEU A 616 9.02 -2.84 26.17
CA LEU A 616 10.31 -3.17 25.58
C LEU A 616 10.81 -4.45 26.24
N ILE A 617 11.17 -5.47 25.45
CA ILE A 617 11.75 -6.71 25.94
C ILE A 617 13.11 -6.91 25.29
N VAL A 618 14.15 -6.90 26.10
CA VAL A 618 15.55 -7.03 25.65
C VAL A 618 16.13 -8.31 26.22
N GLY A 619 16.71 -9.16 25.38
CA GLY A 619 17.51 -10.29 25.84
C GLY A 619 18.97 -9.88 26.01
N TRP A 620 19.57 -10.17 27.16
CA TRP A 620 20.97 -9.85 27.48
C TRP A 620 21.77 -11.11 27.81
N ASP A 621 23.05 -11.12 27.42
CA ASP A 621 24.03 -12.15 27.81
C ASP A 621 24.11 -12.30 29.34
N SER A 622 23.94 -11.19 30.07
CA SER A 622 23.97 -11.13 31.54
C SER A 622 23.41 -9.81 32.06
N LEU A 623 23.15 -9.71 33.37
CA LEU A 623 22.77 -8.44 34.00
C LEU A 623 23.92 -7.42 33.96
N GLU A 624 25.15 -7.91 34.03
CA GLU A 624 26.38 -7.11 33.92
C GLU A 624 26.53 -6.49 32.53
N ALA A 625 26.16 -7.22 31.46
CA ALA A 625 26.15 -6.70 30.10
C ALA A 625 25.17 -5.53 29.94
N HIS A 626 23.95 -5.67 30.46
CA HIS A 626 22.98 -4.58 30.51
C HIS A 626 23.54 -3.37 31.29
N GLN A 627 24.07 -3.58 32.49
CA GLN A 627 24.63 -2.51 33.31
C GLN A 627 25.78 -1.77 32.61
N ALA A 628 26.67 -2.50 31.93
CA ALA A 628 27.76 -1.91 31.17
C ALA A 628 27.25 -1.07 29.99
N ALA A 629 26.25 -1.57 29.26
CA ALA A 629 25.63 -0.88 28.14
C ALA A 629 24.96 0.44 28.57
N VAL A 630 24.22 0.43 29.68
CA VAL A 630 23.57 1.64 30.22
C VAL A 630 24.59 2.62 30.81
N SER A 631 25.59 2.12 31.54
CA SER A 631 26.63 2.97 32.17
C SER A 631 27.58 3.59 31.14
N GLY A 632 27.70 3.02 29.95
CA GLY A 632 28.50 3.55 28.84
C GLY A 632 27.97 4.87 28.26
N GLY A 633 26.76 5.29 28.64
CA GLY A 633 26.19 6.59 28.25
C GLY A 633 25.64 6.65 26.83
N SER A 634 25.83 5.62 26.00
CA SER A 634 25.37 5.59 24.60
C SER A 634 23.87 5.79 24.43
N PHE A 635 23.07 5.50 25.47
CA PHE A 635 21.61 5.64 25.45
C PHE A 635 21.10 6.86 26.22
N SER A 636 21.97 7.64 26.87
CA SER A 636 21.50 8.69 27.80
C SER A 636 20.61 9.73 27.12
N GLY A 637 20.94 10.10 25.87
CA GLY A 637 20.17 11.06 25.09
C GLY A 637 18.75 10.56 24.78
N ILE A 638 18.61 9.32 24.32
CA ILE A 638 17.30 8.76 23.97
C ILE A 638 16.47 8.40 25.20
N ILE A 639 17.10 7.88 26.25
CA ILE A 639 16.43 7.61 27.54
C ILE A 639 15.94 8.92 28.18
N SER A 640 16.70 10.02 28.07
CA SER A 640 16.25 11.33 28.54
C SER A 640 14.99 11.80 27.79
N GLN A 641 14.94 11.62 26.47
CA GLN A 641 13.76 12.00 25.67
C GLN A 641 12.54 11.12 25.99
N LEU A 642 12.75 9.82 26.17
CA LEU A 642 11.71 8.87 26.56
C LEU A 642 11.14 9.23 27.94
N THR A 643 12.01 9.47 28.92
CA THR A 643 11.60 9.78 30.30
C THR A 643 11.03 11.19 30.47
N GLU A 644 11.23 12.09 29.50
CA GLU A 644 10.53 13.37 29.44
C GLU A 644 9.02 13.15 29.26
N ILE A 645 8.64 12.26 28.34
CA ILE A 645 7.25 12.06 27.90
C ILE A 645 6.56 10.84 28.52
N ALA A 646 7.30 9.92 29.13
CA ALA A 646 6.78 8.70 29.73
C ALA A 646 7.48 8.38 31.06
N ASP A 647 6.78 7.70 31.94
CA ASP A 647 7.37 7.07 33.11
C ASP A 647 7.96 5.72 32.71
N LEU A 648 9.24 5.49 33.00
CA LEU A 648 9.96 4.27 32.65
C LEU A 648 10.18 3.40 33.89
N SER A 649 9.80 2.13 33.80
CA SER A 649 10.12 1.09 34.79
C SER A 649 10.88 -0.04 34.10
N VAL A 650 12.04 -0.41 34.63
CA VAL A 650 12.86 -1.53 34.15
C VAL A 650 12.92 -2.62 35.21
N LYS A 651 12.69 -3.87 34.80
CA LYS A 651 12.79 -5.09 35.63
C LYS A 651 13.47 -6.21 34.86
N HIS A 652 14.04 -7.18 35.55
CA HIS A 652 14.69 -8.33 34.92
C HIS A 652 14.11 -9.64 35.41
N ALA A 653 14.12 -10.65 34.56
CA ALA A 653 13.82 -12.03 34.95
C ALA A 653 14.76 -13.02 34.26
N HIS A 654 15.07 -14.11 34.96
CA HIS A 654 15.67 -15.28 34.33
C HIS A 654 14.55 -16.16 33.81
N MET A 655 14.43 -16.22 32.48
CA MET A 655 13.35 -16.93 31.82
C MET A 655 13.76 -18.36 31.50
N LYS A 656 12.84 -19.28 31.72
CA LYS A 656 12.93 -20.67 31.27
C LYS A 656 11.85 -20.90 30.24
N LYS A 657 12.23 -21.52 29.13
CA LYS A 657 11.28 -21.97 28.12
C LYS A 657 10.48 -23.15 28.68
N ASN A 658 9.19 -23.14 28.43
CA ASN A 658 8.33 -24.27 28.67
C ASN A 658 8.54 -25.32 27.57
N ALA A 659 8.74 -26.58 27.95
CA ALA A 659 9.07 -27.68 27.04
C ALA A 659 7.86 -28.20 26.26
#